data_AF-A0A7X7F0M7-F1
#
_entry.id   AF-A0A7X7F0M7-F1
#
_cell.length_a   1.000
_cell.length_b   1.000
_cell.length_c   1.000
_cell.angle_alpha   90.00
_cell.angle_beta   90.00
_cell.angle_gamma   90.00
#
_symmetry.space_group_name_H-M   'P 1'
#
loop_
_entity.id
_entity.type
_entity.pdbx_description
1 polymer ?
#
loop_
_entity_poly.entity_id
_entity_poly.type
_entity_poly.pdbx_seq_one_letter_code
_entity_poly.pdbx_strand_id
1 'polypeptide(L)'
;MLVYTIKELCRTCYTCVRECPARAIRIVGGQAEVITERCIACGNCTKVCSQGAKVFVNTTDLVRKVLARPVRKAAIIAPSFPAEFYEGTDYRKVVGMVRSLGFDYVSEVSFGADLVAHRYRDLINKAGKQNYVSSDCPAIVSFIRFYHPDLTENLVPVVSPMVAMTRVMRKRYGDDLSVVFIGPCVAKKAENAEVDVAITFIELREMLQTAGITPDSVEPSEFDPPLGGRGAIFPVTRGLLQTAGVNDDAITGNIIAAEGRTDFQEAIKEFEQGMIGGQHLELLCCEGCIMGPGMSKGGKQYNRRALVSTYAQNKMVTLDIEEWKKNVELYDKLDLSVRYRSEDKRQMSAASEEVKEVLASMGKLTEKDHLNCGACGYETCYDHAIAIIKGLAEEEMCLPYTIEKLHRSVQDLALSNAKLTTMQNALKQSEKLAHMGQLSAGIAHELNNPLGVVIMYSNILLDECTPEDPVREDLQLIVEQAARCKKIVGGLLNFARKNQVNHQSIDIRKLTENSVAGVVFPDNIKAVIEDRTTSPDASIDSEQMTQVLTNLFRNAIDAMPEGGTLTVALEDTPADVIIIVSDTGSGIRDEDKPKIFEPFFTTKGLGKGTGLGLATTYGIVKMHKGQITVEANSDPARGATGTTFKIILPRRPE
;
A
#
# COMPACT_ATOMS: atom_id res chain seq x y z
N MET A 1 7.64 -0.72 30.44
CA MET A 1 7.28 -1.31 29.14
C MET A 1 8.15 -2.54 28.91
N LEU A 2 7.58 -3.74 28.80
CA LEU A 2 8.36 -4.99 28.60
C LEU A 2 8.52 -5.40 27.13
N VAL A 3 7.55 -5.03 26.29
CA VAL A 3 7.52 -5.35 24.86
C VAL A 3 7.34 -4.05 24.08
N TYR A 4 8.13 -3.84 23.03
CA TYR A 4 8.11 -2.63 22.23
C TYR A 4 8.38 -2.93 20.75
N THR A 5 8.33 -1.89 19.91
CA THR A 5 8.51 -2.02 18.46
C THR A 5 9.69 -1.19 17.99
N ILE A 6 10.57 -1.82 17.22
CA ILE A 6 11.61 -1.16 16.43
C ILE A 6 10.94 -0.75 15.11
N LYS A 7 10.61 0.54 14.97
CA LYS A 7 9.75 1.05 13.88
C LYS A 7 10.39 0.83 12.50
N GLU A 8 11.71 0.90 12.43
CA GLU A 8 12.52 0.78 11.22
C GLU A 8 12.44 -0.62 10.59
N LEU A 9 12.20 -1.65 11.41
CA LEU A 9 12.06 -3.03 10.97
C LEU A 9 10.61 -3.39 10.63
N CYS A 10 9.63 -2.59 11.05
CA CYS A 10 8.22 -2.93 10.86
C CYS A 10 7.80 -2.75 9.39
N ARG A 11 7.21 -3.80 8.82
CA ARG A 11 6.66 -3.82 7.45
C ARG A 11 5.14 -3.99 7.42
N THR A 12 4.47 -3.57 8.50
CA THR A 12 3.00 -3.37 8.55
C THR A 12 2.13 -4.57 8.10
N CYS A 13 2.62 -5.81 8.28
CA CYS A 13 1.86 -7.03 7.93
C CYS A 13 0.69 -7.36 8.89
N TYR A 14 0.56 -6.58 9.97
CA TYR A 14 -0.46 -6.68 11.03
C TYR A 14 -0.56 -8.03 11.76
N THR A 15 0.37 -8.98 11.55
CA THR A 15 0.38 -10.27 12.26
C THR A 15 0.41 -10.06 13.77
N CYS A 16 1.21 -9.11 14.26
CA CYS A 16 1.24 -8.81 15.69
C CYS A 16 -0.10 -8.32 16.26
N VAL A 17 -0.91 -7.60 15.47
CA VAL A 17 -2.24 -7.11 15.87
C VAL A 17 -3.23 -8.27 15.94
N ARG A 18 -3.21 -9.17 14.94
CA ARG A 18 -3.99 -10.42 14.90
C ARG A 18 -3.72 -11.33 16.09
N GLU A 19 -2.45 -11.43 16.45
CA GLU A 19 -1.94 -12.40 17.40
C GLU A 19 -1.90 -11.85 18.84
N CYS A 20 -2.35 -10.61 19.07
CA CYS A 20 -2.37 -10.01 20.41
C CYS A 20 -3.71 -10.27 21.11
N PRO A 21 -3.77 -11.12 22.14
CA PRO A 21 -5.03 -11.42 22.83
C PRO A 21 -5.61 -10.20 23.55
N ALA A 22 -4.75 -9.32 24.08
CA ALA A 22 -5.16 -8.12 24.79
C ALA A 22 -5.58 -6.94 23.88
N ARG A 23 -5.46 -7.09 22.56
CA ARG A 23 -5.60 -5.97 21.59
C ARG A 23 -4.80 -4.74 22.04
N ALA A 24 -3.57 -4.98 22.47
CA ALA A 24 -2.68 -3.97 23.04
C ALA A 24 -1.71 -3.36 22.01
N ILE A 25 -1.98 -3.54 20.72
CA ILE A 25 -1.15 -3.00 19.63
C ILE A 25 -2.04 -2.12 18.77
N ARG A 26 -1.67 -0.84 18.65
CA ARG A 26 -2.34 0.12 17.77
C ARG A 26 -1.54 0.39 16.51
N ILE A 27 -2.20 0.85 15.46
CA ILE A 27 -1.57 1.40 14.26
C ILE A 27 -1.72 2.93 14.28
N VAL A 28 -0.60 3.64 14.14
CA VAL A 28 -0.57 5.11 14.07
C VAL A 28 0.42 5.52 12.99
N GLY A 29 -0.03 6.28 12.00
CA GLY A 29 0.77 6.65 10.83
C GLY A 29 1.25 5.42 10.06
N GLY A 30 0.41 4.38 9.96
CA GLY A 30 0.77 3.09 9.40
C GLY A 30 1.74 2.26 10.24
N GLN A 31 2.21 2.72 11.41
CA GLN A 31 3.20 2.01 12.21
C GLN A 31 2.60 1.31 13.43
N ALA A 32 3.05 0.08 13.69
CA ALA A 32 2.53 -0.71 14.81
C ALA A 32 3.21 -0.35 16.14
N GLU A 33 2.43 0.09 17.13
CA GLU A 33 2.91 0.52 18.45
C GLU A 33 2.25 -0.30 19.57
N VAL A 34 3.03 -0.68 20.59
CA VAL A 34 2.51 -1.41 21.76
C VAL A 34 2.01 -0.40 22.79
N ILE A 35 0.76 -0.55 23.23
CA ILE A 35 0.15 0.24 24.30
C ILE A 35 0.52 -0.41 25.62
N THR A 36 1.41 0.22 26.38
CA THR A 36 2.00 -0.37 27.60
C THR A 36 0.93 -0.69 28.65
N GLU A 37 -0.05 0.18 28.82
CA GLU A 37 -1.10 0.09 29.85
C GLU A 37 -2.09 -1.05 29.59
N ARG A 38 -2.16 -1.53 28.34
CA ARG A 38 -3.02 -2.65 27.89
C ARG A 38 -2.25 -3.97 27.78
N CYS A 39 -0.93 -3.91 27.66
CA CYS A 39 -0.12 -5.08 27.35
C CYS A 39 -0.03 -6.04 28.56
N ILE A 40 -0.40 -7.30 28.35
CA ILE A 40 -0.25 -8.38 29.35
C ILE A 40 1.16 -9.01 29.34
N ALA A 41 2.11 -8.43 28.59
CA ALA A 41 3.50 -8.89 28.46
C ALA A 41 3.68 -10.37 28.02
N CYS A 42 2.69 -11.00 27.40
CA CYS A 42 2.77 -12.41 26.97
C CYS A 42 3.83 -12.67 25.89
N GLY A 43 4.34 -11.63 25.23
CA GLY A 43 5.37 -11.75 24.20
C GLY A 43 4.94 -12.46 22.91
N ASN A 44 3.67 -12.83 22.73
CA ASN A 44 3.24 -13.54 21.51
C ASN A 44 3.56 -12.76 20.23
N CYS A 45 3.45 -11.43 20.28
CA CYS A 45 3.80 -10.57 19.16
C CYS A 45 5.29 -10.62 18.75
N THR A 46 6.22 -10.95 19.66
CA THR A 46 7.64 -11.12 19.33
C THR A 46 7.90 -12.47 18.66
N LYS A 47 7.16 -13.52 19.08
CA LYS A 47 7.20 -14.87 18.50
C LYS A 47 6.75 -14.88 17.03
N VAL A 48 5.67 -14.16 16.72
CA VAL A 48 5.06 -14.14 15.37
C VAL A 48 5.62 -13.09 14.43
N CYS A 49 6.51 -12.20 14.90
CA CYS A 49 7.07 -11.13 14.08
C CYS A 49 8.20 -11.66 13.19
N SER A 50 7.91 -11.86 11.90
CA SER A 50 8.88 -12.31 10.90
C SER A 50 10.03 -11.33 10.67
N GLN A 51 9.79 -10.03 10.86
CA GLN A 51 10.78 -8.97 10.66
C GLN A 51 11.69 -8.74 11.87
N GLY A 52 11.40 -9.37 13.02
CA GLY A 52 12.10 -9.04 14.28
C GLY A 52 11.81 -7.62 14.80
N ALA A 53 10.79 -6.94 14.28
CA ALA A 53 10.42 -5.59 14.69
C ALA A 53 9.79 -5.54 16.09
N LYS A 54 9.13 -6.61 16.54
CA LYS A 54 8.60 -6.73 17.90
C LYS A 54 9.62 -7.42 18.78
N VAL A 55 10.06 -6.72 19.82
CA VAL A 55 11.12 -7.17 20.73
C VAL A 55 10.70 -6.95 22.18
N PHE A 56 11.35 -7.65 23.10
CA PHE A 56 11.20 -7.45 24.54
C PHE A 56 12.46 -6.84 25.13
N VAL A 57 12.33 -6.18 26.28
CA VAL A 57 13.45 -5.52 26.97
C VAL A 57 14.50 -6.56 27.35
N ASN A 58 15.74 -6.33 26.92
CA ASN A 58 16.89 -7.13 27.33
C ASN A 58 17.31 -6.72 28.77
N THR A 59 17.40 -7.68 29.68
CA THR A 59 17.73 -7.47 31.10
C THR A 59 19.07 -8.12 31.49
N THR A 60 19.87 -8.57 30.53
CA THR A 60 21.19 -9.19 30.79
C THR A 60 22.17 -8.27 31.52
N ASP A 61 22.14 -6.95 31.24
CA ASP A 61 22.95 -5.97 31.96
C ASP A 61 22.60 -5.87 33.44
N LEU A 62 21.33 -6.10 33.81
CA LEU A 62 20.93 -6.17 35.22
C LEU A 62 21.51 -7.41 35.89
N VAL A 63 21.56 -8.55 35.18
CA VAL A 63 22.21 -9.76 35.69
C VAL A 63 23.70 -9.53 35.90
N ARG A 64 24.41 -8.89 34.96
CA ARG A 64 25.83 -8.52 35.15
C ARG A 64 26.03 -7.66 36.40
N LYS A 65 25.13 -6.69 36.64
CA LYS A 65 25.16 -5.88 37.87
C LYS A 65 24.91 -6.71 39.13
N VAL A 66 24.01 -7.69 39.09
CA VAL A 66 23.77 -8.62 40.22
C VAL A 66 25.01 -9.49 40.48
N LEU A 67 25.63 -10.04 39.43
CA LEU A 67 26.83 -10.87 39.54
C LEU A 67 28.01 -10.10 40.13
N ALA A 68 28.09 -8.78 39.89
CA ALA A 68 29.12 -7.91 40.47
C ALA A 68 28.89 -7.55 41.96
N ARG A 69 27.72 -7.85 42.54
CA ARG A 69 27.45 -7.55 43.96
C ARG A 69 28.28 -8.46 44.89
N PRO A 70 28.71 -7.97 46.07
CA PRO A 70 29.46 -8.77 47.05
C PRO A 70 28.52 -9.61 47.95
N VAL A 71 27.44 -10.15 47.40
CA VAL A 71 26.49 -11.04 48.10
C VAL A 71 26.42 -12.37 47.36
N ARG A 72 25.88 -13.41 48.01
CA ARG A 72 25.65 -14.70 47.35
C ARG A 72 24.58 -14.56 46.27
N LYS A 73 24.77 -15.24 45.14
CA LYS A 73 23.85 -15.20 43.99
C LYS A 73 23.33 -16.59 43.69
N ALA A 74 22.01 -16.69 43.50
CA ALA A 74 21.35 -17.89 43.03
C ALA A 74 20.73 -17.67 41.65
N ALA A 75 20.92 -18.63 40.75
CA ALA A 75 20.11 -18.76 39.55
C ALA A 75 19.01 -19.80 39.80
N ILE A 76 17.76 -19.45 39.53
CA ILE A 76 16.64 -20.41 39.53
C ILE A 76 16.16 -20.64 38.10
N ILE A 77 16.28 -21.87 37.63
CA ILE A 77 16.01 -22.25 36.23
C ILE A 77 14.61 -22.84 36.11
N ALA A 78 13.81 -22.33 35.18
CA ALA A 78 12.47 -22.86 34.91
C ALA A 78 12.52 -24.31 34.40
N PRO A 79 11.58 -25.18 34.78
CA PRO A 79 11.58 -26.61 34.40
C PRO A 79 11.44 -26.85 32.89
N SER A 80 11.18 -25.82 32.09
CA SER A 80 11.13 -25.90 30.63
C SER A 80 12.51 -25.90 29.97
N PHE A 81 13.61 -25.76 30.72
CA PHE A 81 14.96 -25.72 30.14
C PHE A 81 15.33 -26.94 29.26
N PRO A 82 14.81 -28.19 29.48
CA PRO A 82 15.12 -29.31 28.58
C PRO A 82 14.58 -29.10 27.17
N ALA A 83 13.52 -28.29 27.01
CA ALA A 83 12.97 -27.92 25.71
C ALA A 83 13.83 -26.88 24.97
N GLU A 84 14.73 -26.20 25.66
CA GLU A 84 15.62 -25.19 25.10
C GLU A 84 17.02 -25.74 24.84
N PHE A 85 17.60 -26.42 25.82
CA PHE A 85 18.98 -26.93 25.79
C PHE A 85 19.00 -28.42 25.43
N TYR A 86 18.42 -28.77 24.28
CA TYR A 86 18.20 -30.16 23.85
C TYR A 86 19.31 -30.73 22.93
N GLU A 87 20.35 -29.96 22.66
CA GLU A 87 21.42 -30.25 21.68
C GLU A 87 22.38 -31.36 22.18
N GLY A 88 21.84 -32.49 22.63
CA GLY A 88 22.60 -33.61 23.22
C GLY A 88 23.26 -33.26 24.56
N THR A 89 22.85 -32.16 25.19
CA THR A 89 23.47 -31.63 26.39
C THR A 89 22.80 -32.22 27.63
N ASP A 90 23.57 -32.96 28.42
CA ASP A 90 23.21 -33.36 29.78
C ASP A 90 22.77 -32.12 30.59
N TYR A 91 21.67 -32.18 31.34
CA TYR A 91 21.22 -31.03 32.14
C TYR A 91 22.31 -30.52 33.09
N ARG A 92 23.21 -31.41 33.54
CA ARG A 92 24.33 -31.06 34.41
C ARG A 92 25.31 -30.12 33.74
N LYS A 93 25.47 -30.21 32.42
CA LYS A 93 26.24 -29.23 31.65
C LYS A 93 25.53 -27.87 31.62
N VAL A 94 24.20 -27.82 31.55
CA VAL A 94 23.44 -26.55 31.65
C VAL A 94 23.70 -25.89 33.00
N VAL A 95 23.63 -26.65 34.09
CA VAL A 95 23.95 -26.16 35.44
C VAL A 95 25.40 -25.67 35.52
N GLY A 96 26.36 -26.45 35.00
CA GLY A 96 27.77 -26.07 34.93
C GLY A 96 27.99 -24.76 34.17
N MET A 97 27.34 -24.59 33.02
CA MET A 97 27.37 -23.34 32.24
C MET A 97 26.85 -22.15 33.03
N VAL A 98 25.74 -22.30 33.76
CA VAL A 98 25.21 -21.22 34.60
C VAL A 98 26.15 -20.92 35.77
N ARG A 99 26.73 -21.93 36.43
CA ARG A 99 27.74 -21.70 37.48
C ARG A 99 28.95 -20.94 36.97
N SER A 100 29.45 -21.26 35.77
CA SER A 100 30.59 -20.57 35.13
C SER A 100 30.33 -19.09 34.84
N LEU A 101 29.06 -18.63 34.82
CA LEU A 101 28.73 -17.20 34.76
C LEU A 101 28.96 -16.46 36.10
N GLY A 102 29.21 -17.18 37.20
CA GLY A 102 29.48 -16.61 38.52
C GLY A 102 28.34 -16.74 39.53
N PHE A 103 27.41 -17.67 39.33
CA PHE A 103 26.36 -17.98 40.32
C PHE A 103 26.87 -18.99 41.36
N ASP A 104 26.68 -18.68 42.64
CA ASP A 104 27.07 -19.55 43.76
C ASP A 104 26.13 -20.76 43.87
N TYR A 105 24.85 -20.53 43.60
CA TYR A 105 23.82 -21.57 43.62
C TYR A 105 23.05 -21.60 42.31
N VAL A 106 22.70 -22.79 41.84
CA VAL A 106 21.86 -23.03 40.68
C VAL A 106 20.82 -24.08 41.06
N SER A 107 19.56 -23.69 41.15
CA SER A 107 18.46 -24.58 41.53
C SER A 107 17.36 -24.59 40.47
N GLU A 108 16.55 -25.64 40.46
CA GLU A 108 15.41 -25.76 39.55
C GLU A 108 14.12 -25.28 40.21
N VAL A 109 13.32 -24.51 39.45
CA VAL A 109 12.01 -24.00 39.90
C VAL A 109 10.97 -25.12 40.09
N SER A 110 11.25 -26.34 39.64
CA SER A 110 10.37 -27.51 39.83
C SER A 110 9.97 -27.74 41.30
N PHE A 111 10.85 -27.46 42.26
CA PHE A 111 10.50 -27.62 43.68
C PHE A 111 9.48 -26.57 44.13
N GLY A 112 9.63 -25.31 43.69
CA GLY A 112 8.61 -24.29 43.87
C GLY A 112 7.28 -24.67 43.21
N ALA A 113 7.33 -25.36 42.07
CA ALA A 113 6.14 -25.88 41.40
C ALA A 113 5.44 -27.00 42.20
N ASP A 114 6.19 -27.89 42.85
CA ASP A 114 5.61 -28.90 43.76
C ASP A 114 4.84 -28.23 44.92
N LEU A 115 5.45 -27.22 45.56
CA LEU A 115 4.81 -26.48 46.67
C LEU A 115 3.53 -25.78 46.22
N VAL A 116 3.58 -25.09 45.07
CA VAL A 116 2.41 -24.42 44.50
C VAL A 116 1.31 -25.43 44.16
N ALA A 117 1.66 -26.53 43.50
CA ALA A 117 0.72 -27.58 43.13
C ALA A 117 0.04 -28.22 44.36
N HIS A 118 0.77 -28.41 45.46
CA HIS A 118 0.19 -28.87 46.73
C HIS A 118 -0.86 -27.89 47.27
N ARG A 119 -0.59 -26.58 47.26
CA ARG A 119 -1.58 -25.57 47.69
C ARG A 119 -2.79 -25.50 46.77
N TYR A 120 -2.60 -25.67 45.47
CA TYR A 120 -3.69 -25.75 44.51
C TYR A 120 -4.62 -26.92 44.79
N ARG A 121 -4.07 -28.12 44.99
CA ARG A 121 -4.84 -29.31 45.36
C ARG A 121 -5.69 -29.05 46.60
N ASP A 122 -5.09 -28.48 47.64
CA ASP A 122 -5.79 -28.21 48.89
C ASP A 122 -6.94 -27.20 48.72
N LEU A 123 -6.75 -26.17 47.90
CA LEU A 123 -7.77 -25.17 47.61
C LEU A 123 -8.91 -25.75 46.77
N ILE A 124 -8.59 -26.52 45.74
CA ILE A 124 -9.59 -27.19 44.87
C ILE A 124 -10.43 -28.18 45.70
N ASN A 125 -9.79 -28.99 46.54
CA ASN A 125 -10.49 -29.95 47.40
C ASN A 125 -11.37 -29.27 48.46
N LYS A 126 -11.06 -28.04 48.86
CA LYS A 126 -11.82 -27.23 49.84
C LYS A 126 -12.77 -26.23 49.18
N ALA A 127 -12.82 -26.16 47.86
CA ALA A 127 -13.45 -25.08 47.11
C ALA A 127 -14.98 -24.99 47.31
N GLY A 128 -15.63 -26.09 47.67
CA GLY A 128 -17.08 -26.14 47.82
C GLY A 128 -17.78 -25.77 46.51
N LYS A 129 -18.43 -24.60 46.46
CA LYS A 129 -19.08 -24.04 45.26
C LYS A 129 -18.22 -23.02 44.50
N GLN A 130 -17.04 -22.67 45.00
CA GLN A 130 -16.17 -21.67 44.39
C GLN A 130 -15.38 -22.30 43.24
N ASN A 131 -15.39 -21.67 42.08
CA ASN A 131 -14.59 -22.08 40.94
C ASN A 131 -13.32 -21.23 40.88
N TYR A 132 -12.21 -21.86 40.52
CA TYR A 132 -10.88 -21.23 40.55
C TYR A 132 -10.25 -21.22 39.16
N VAL A 133 -9.49 -20.17 38.88
CA VAL A 133 -8.66 -20.03 37.69
C VAL A 133 -7.19 -20.02 38.10
N SER A 134 -6.37 -20.82 37.43
CA SER A 134 -4.95 -20.88 37.71
C SER A 134 -4.27 -19.52 37.50
N SER A 135 -3.25 -19.26 38.33
CA SER A 135 -2.54 -17.98 38.44
C SER A 135 -1.03 -18.11 38.26
N ASP A 136 -0.55 -19.28 37.86
CA ASP A 136 0.85 -19.59 37.57
C ASP A 136 1.38 -18.87 36.32
N CYS A 137 0.48 -18.59 35.35
CA CYS A 137 0.75 -17.82 34.15
C CYS A 137 0.51 -16.32 34.38
N PRO A 138 1.56 -15.47 34.50
CA PRO A 138 1.40 -14.04 34.81
C PRO A 138 0.67 -13.25 33.71
N ALA A 139 0.73 -13.73 32.47
CA ALA A 139 -0.01 -13.15 31.36
C ALA A 139 -1.53 -13.36 31.52
N ILE A 140 -1.97 -14.53 32.00
CA ILE A 140 -3.37 -14.82 32.30
C ILE A 140 -3.86 -13.99 33.48
N VAL A 141 -3.07 -13.92 34.56
CA VAL A 141 -3.35 -13.05 35.71
C VAL A 141 -3.56 -11.60 35.25
N SER A 142 -2.65 -11.08 34.42
CA SER A 142 -2.78 -9.71 33.89
C SER A 142 -4.00 -9.57 32.98
N PHE A 143 -4.29 -10.57 32.14
CA PHE A 143 -5.44 -10.55 31.24
C PHE A 143 -6.76 -10.50 32.00
N ILE A 144 -6.93 -11.33 33.04
CA ILE A 144 -8.12 -11.31 33.90
C ILE A 144 -8.24 -9.97 34.62
N ARG A 145 -7.17 -9.50 35.26
CA ARG A 145 -7.18 -8.22 35.99
C ARG A 145 -7.56 -7.04 35.09
N PHE A 146 -7.15 -7.05 33.83
CA PHE A 146 -7.34 -5.95 32.89
C PHE A 146 -8.65 -6.01 32.10
N TYR A 147 -9.11 -7.21 31.75
CA TYR A 147 -10.21 -7.39 30.79
C TYR A 147 -11.39 -8.20 31.32
N HIS A 148 -11.23 -8.93 32.42
CA HIS A 148 -12.29 -9.66 33.12
C HIS A 148 -12.22 -9.37 34.63
N PRO A 149 -12.31 -8.09 35.04
CA PRO A 149 -12.05 -7.67 36.41
C PRO A 149 -12.90 -8.39 37.47
N ASP A 150 -14.12 -8.79 37.09
CA ASP A 150 -15.06 -9.51 37.97
C ASP A 150 -14.57 -10.93 38.32
N LEU A 151 -13.72 -11.52 37.47
CA LEU A 151 -13.09 -12.83 37.71
C LEU A 151 -11.81 -12.75 38.54
N THR A 152 -11.39 -11.55 39.00
CA THR A 152 -10.14 -11.41 39.77
C THR A 152 -10.16 -12.23 41.06
N GLU A 153 -11.32 -12.35 41.70
CA GLU A 153 -11.50 -13.15 42.92
C GLU A 153 -11.51 -14.68 42.67
N ASN A 154 -11.66 -15.10 41.40
CA ASN A 154 -11.55 -16.49 41.00
C ASN A 154 -10.09 -16.93 40.80
N LEU A 155 -9.14 -16.01 40.69
CA LEU A 155 -7.72 -16.36 40.58
C LEU A 155 -7.25 -17.06 41.85
N VAL A 156 -6.58 -18.20 41.70
CA VAL A 156 -6.01 -18.92 42.85
C VAL A 156 -5.03 -18.01 43.60
N PRO A 157 -5.24 -17.71 44.90
CA PRO A 157 -4.48 -16.73 45.66
C PRO A 157 -3.13 -17.29 46.15
N VAL A 158 -2.40 -17.96 45.25
CA VAL A 158 -1.09 -18.57 45.50
C VAL A 158 -0.09 -17.95 44.53
N VAL A 159 1.11 -17.65 45.00
CA VAL A 159 2.20 -17.12 44.17
C VAL A 159 2.63 -18.14 43.10
N SER A 160 3.31 -17.66 42.06
CA SER A 160 3.83 -18.54 41.03
C SER A 160 5.03 -19.38 41.51
N PRO A 161 5.36 -20.49 40.81
CA PRO A 161 6.51 -21.33 41.16
C PRO A 161 7.85 -20.57 41.26
N MET A 162 8.03 -19.53 40.44
CA MET A 162 9.22 -18.67 40.47
C MET A 162 9.37 -17.96 41.82
N VAL A 163 8.28 -17.36 42.31
CA VAL A 163 8.25 -16.64 43.57
C VAL A 163 8.35 -17.61 44.74
N ALA A 164 7.64 -18.74 44.68
CA ALA A 164 7.74 -19.80 45.69
C ALA A 164 9.19 -20.31 45.82
N MET A 165 9.86 -20.60 44.70
CA MET A 165 11.27 -21.02 44.73
C MET A 165 12.20 -19.93 45.25
N THR A 166 11.94 -18.66 44.94
CA THR A 166 12.71 -17.53 45.47
C THR A 166 12.62 -17.46 47.00
N ARG A 167 11.42 -17.65 47.57
CA ARG A 167 11.20 -17.70 49.03
C ARG A 167 11.92 -18.90 49.65
N VAL A 168 11.92 -20.07 49.00
CA VAL A 168 12.68 -21.26 49.42
C VAL A 168 14.18 -20.98 49.46
N MET A 169 14.73 -20.39 48.39
CA MET A 169 16.15 -20.10 48.28
C MET A 169 16.61 -19.10 49.36
N ARG A 170 15.84 -18.04 49.60
CA ARG A 170 16.14 -17.09 50.69
C ARG A 170 15.99 -17.72 52.07
N LYS A 171 14.98 -18.56 52.28
CA LYS A 171 14.82 -19.29 53.55
C LYS A 171 16.00 -20.22 53.84
N ARG A 172 16.54 -20.87 52.81
CA ARG A 172 17.64 -21.84 52.94
C ARG A 172 19.01 -21.19 53.04
N TYR A 173 19.29 -20.21 52.19
CA TYR A 173 20.62 -19.64 52.05
C TYR A 173 20.78 -18.26 52.68
N GLY A 174 19.70 -17.56 53.04
CA GLY A 174 19.71 -16.25 53.68
C GLY A 174 18.91 -15.21 52.89
N ASP A 175 18.33 -14.22 53.58
CA ASP A 175 17.50 -13.18 52.96
C ASP A 175 18.29 -12.19 52.09
N ASP A 176 19.62 -12.11 52.28
CA ASP A 176 20.55 -11.30 51.49
C ASP A 176 20.87 -11.88 50.10
N LEU A 177 20.40 -13.10 49.82
CA LEU A 177 20.61 -13.80 48.56
C LEU A 177 19.97 -13.04 47.39
N SER A 178 20.80 -12.68 46.41
CA SER A 178 20.31 -12.16 45.13
C SER A 178 19.86 -13.31 44.23
N VAL A 179 18.61 -13.29 43.78
CA VAL A 179 18.00 -14.39 43.01
C VAL A 179 17.70 -13.94 41.58
N VAL A 180 18.27 -14.64 40.61
CA VAL A 180 18.01 -14.43 39.18
C VAL A 180 17.17 -15.58 38.63
N PHE A 181 16.00 -15.26 38.10
CA PHE A 181 15.17 -16.23 37.39
C PHE A 181 15.57 -16.34 35.92
N ILE A 182 15.61 -17.57 35.42
CA ILE A 182 15.91 -17.89 34.02
C ILE A 182 14.77 -18.76 33.47
N GLY A 183 14.04 -18.26 32.48
CA GLY A 183 12.87 -19.00 31.99
C GLY A 183 12.36 -18.63 30.59
N PRO A 184 11.22 -19.20 30.18
CA PRO A 184 10.70 -19.07 28.82
C PRO A 184 9.82 -17.82 28.61
N CYS A 185 9.54 -17.04 29.64
CA CYS A 185 8.44 -16.09 29.64
C CYS A 185 8.90 -14.66 29.89
N VAL A 186 8.46 -13.74 29.03
CA VAL A 186 8.71 -12.30 29.16
C VAL A 186 7.92 -11.68 30.31
N ALA A 187 6.67 -12.11 30.51
CA ALA A 187 5.81 -11.57 31.57
C ALA A 187 6.38 -11.80 32.99
N LYS A 188 7.23 -12.82 33.18
CA LYS A 188 7.91 -13.06 34.48
C LYS A 188 8.84 -11.91 34.89
N LYS A 189 9.31 -11.10 33.93
CA LYS A 189 10.17 -9.94 34.21
C LYS A 189 9.55 -8.84 35.06
N ALA A 190 8.21 -8.76 35.08
CA ALA A 190 7.49 -7.78 35.87
C ALA A 190 6.46 -8.43 36.80
N GLU A 191 6.57 -9.73 37.07
CA GLU A 191 5.58 -10.45 37.88
C GLU A 191 5.66 -10.05 39.36
N ASN A 192 6.85 -10.04 39.95
CA ASN A 192 7.01 -9.79 41.38
C ASN A 192 8.41 -9.22 41.69
N ALA A 193 8.45 -8.21 42.56
CA ALA A 193 9.68 -7.54 43.01
C ALA A 193 10.55 -8.39 43.95
N GLU A 194 10.03 -9.51 44.47
CA GLU A 194 10.81 -10.45 45.29
C GLU A 194 11.96 -11.09 44.50
N VAL A 195 11.84 -11.21 43.18
CA VAL A 195 12.93 -11.72 42.32
C VAL A 195 13.76 -10.55 41.83
N ASP A 196 15.07 -10.56 42.08
CA ASP A 196 15.95 -9.43 41.76
C ASP A 196 15.98 -9.11 40.26
N VAL A 197 16.13 -10.15 39.43
CA VAL A 197 16.15 -10.04 37.98
C VAL A 197 15.56 -11.31 37.36
N ALA A 198 14.80 -11.16 36.29
CA ALA A 198 14.39 -12.26 35.43
C ALA A 198 14.92 -12.06 34.02
N ILE A 199 15.46 -13.13 33.44
CA ILE A 199 15.91 -13.20 32.04
C ILE A 199 15.25 -14.38 31.34
N THR A 200 15.15 -14.27 30.02
CA THR A 200 14.70 -15.34 29.15
C THR A 200 15.83 -16.33 28.84
N PHE A 201 15.52 -17.50 28.30
CA PHE A 201 16.58 -18.41 27.86
C PHE A 201 17.33 -17.91 26.62
N ILE A 202 16.69 -17.16 25.73
CA ILE A 202 17.40 -16.47 24.63
C ILE A 202 18.50 -15.57 25.21
N GLU A 203 18.16 -14.78 26.23
CA GLU A 203 19.13 -13.91 26.91
C GLU A 203 20.21 -14.71 27.64
N LEU A 204 19.89 -15.85 28.25
CA LEU A 204 20.91 -16.74 28.81
C LEU A 204 21.87 -17.23 27.73
N ARG A 205 21.36 -17.67 26.56
CA ARG A 205 22.21 -18.10 25.43
C ARG A 205 23.12 -16.96 24.95
N GLU A 206 22.59 -15.74 24.83
CA GLU A 206 23.39 -14.55 24.49
C GLU A 206 24.50 -14.29 25.52
N MET A 207 24.20 -14.42 26.81
CA MET A 207 25.19 -14.27 27.88
C MET A 207 26.28 -15.34 27.82
N LEU A 208 25.91 -16.61 27.64
CA LEU A 208 26.85 -17.73 27.51
C LEU A 208 27.76 -17.54 26.29
N GLN A 209 27.18 -17.17 25.15
CA GLN A 209 27.92 -16.89 23.93
C GLN A 209 28.91 -15.72 24.11
N THR A 210 28.47 -14.63 24.74
CA THR A 210 29.34 -13.47 25.00
C THR A 210 30.49 -13.82 25.94
N ALA A 211 30.26 -14.72 26.90
CA ALA A 211 31.28 -15.21 27.82
C ALA A 211 32.18 -16.31 27.23
N GLY A 212 31.91 -16.78 26.01
CA GLY A 212 32.62 -17.90 25.39
C GLY A 212 32.39 -19.25 26.09
N ILE A 213 31.30 -19.39 26.86
CA ILE A 213 30.97 -20.60 27.61
C ILE A 213 30.15 -21.54 26.71
N THR A 214 30.67 -22.73 26.52
CA THR A 214 30.04 -23.82 25.77
C THR A 214 29.81 -25.06 26.65
N PRO A 215 28.94 -25.99 26.26
CA PRO A 215 28.72 -27.24 27.00
C PRO A 215 29.98 -28.10 27.22
N ASP A 216 31.00 -27.93 26.38
CA ASP A 216 32.27 -28.67 26.47
C ASP A 216 33.35 -27.93 27.26
N SER A 217 33.13 -26.64 27.55
CA SER A 217 34.04 -25.81 28.34
C SER A 217 33.79 -25.85 29.85
N VAL A 218 32.81 -26.63 30.30
CA VAL A 218 32.35 -26.63 31.70
C VAL A 218 32.30 -28.02 32.30
N GLU A 219 32.57 -28.09 33.60
CA GLU A 219 32.35 -29.29 34.39
C GLU A 219 30.85 -29.48 34.65
N PRO A 220 30.27 -30.66 34.35
CA PRO A 220 28.89 -30.98 34.70
C PRO A 220 28.64 -30.85 36.20
N SER A 221 27.55 -30.21 36.60
CA SER A 221 27.20 -29.97 38.00
C SER A 221 25.73 -30.30 38.28
N GLU A 222 25.43 -30.75 39.49
CA GLU A 222 24.05 -30.98 39.94
C GLU A 222 23.37 -29.68 40.37
N PHE A 223 22.04 -29.67 40.30
CA PHE A 223 21.24 -28.60 40.91
C PHE A 223 21.42 -28.58 42.43
N ASP A 224 21.49 -27.38 43.02
CA ASP A 224 21.50 -27.22 44.46
C ASP A 224 20.12 -27.55 45.05
N PRO A 225 20.08 -28.25 46.21
CA PRO A 225 18.83 -28.61 46.87
C PRO A 225 18.07 -27.38 47.39
N PRO A 226 16.75 -27.47 47.56
CA PRO A 226 15.93 -28.68 47.41
C PRO A 226 15.60 -29.03 45.95
N LEU A 227 15.67 -30.33 45.63
CA LEU A 227 15.31 -30.85 44.31
C LEU A 227 13.80 -31.03 44.22
N GLY A 228 13.19 -30.66 43.09
CA GLY A 228 11.77 -30.91 42.84
C GLY A 228 11.49 -32.28 42.23
N GLY A 229 10.27 -32.77 42.42
CA GLY A 229 9.77 -34.02 41.86
C GLY A 229 8.93 -33.78 40.60
N ARG A 230 7.63 -34.08 40.69
CA ARG A 230 6.71 -34.00 39.54
C ARG A 230 6.61 -32.58 38.96
N GLY A 231 6.94 -31.54 39.71
CA GLY A 231 6.98 -30.16 39.24
C GLY A 231 7.90 -29.91 38.04
N ALA A 232 8.75 -30.87 37.66
CA ALA A 232 9.48 -30.83 36.38
C ALA A 232 8.55 -30.89 35.15
N ILE A 233 7.35 -31.48 35.26
CA ILE A 233 6.37 -31.54 34.16
C ILE A 233 5.49 -30.29 34.06
N PHE A 234 5.52 -29.41 35.07
CA PHE A 234 4.70 -28.19 35.15
C PHE A 234 4.66 -27.30 33.88
N PRO A 235 5.74 -27.18 33.07
CA PRO A 235 5.73 -26.33 31.87
C PRO A 235 4.84 -26.81 30.72
N VAL A 236 4.42 -28.07 30.71
CA VAL A 236 3.57 -28.62 29.64
C VAL A 236 2.11 -28.47 30.03
N THR A 237 1.21 -28.50 29.05
CA THR A 237 -0.25 -28.50 29.28
C THR A 237 -0.64 -29.60 30.27
N ARG A 238 -1.53 -29.30 31.22
CA ARG A 238 -1.92 -30.20 32.31
C ARG A 238 -0.80 -30.55 33.28
N GLY A 239 0.35 -29.89 33.17
CA GLY A 239 1.50 -30.12 34.03
C GLY A 239 1.22 -29.76 35.49
N LEU A 240 0.44 -28.71 35.73
CA LEU A 240 -0.02 -28.35 37.07
C LEU A 240 -0.89 -29.47 37.67
N LEU A 241 -1.84 -30.02 36.91
CA LEU A 241 -2.75 -31.06 37.37
C LEU A 241 -2.02 -32.36 37.69
N GLN A 242 -1.10 -32.76 36.82
CA GLN A 242 -0.25 -33.94 37.02
C GLN A 242 0.66 -33.80 38.24
N THR A 243 1.17 -32.59 38.50
CA THR A 243 2.00 -32.29 39.67
C THR A 243 1.15 -32.29 40.94
N ALA A 244 -0.05 -31.69 40.89
CA ALA A 244 -0.98 -31.65 42.01
C ALA A 244 -1.57 -33.04 42.33
N GLY A 245 -1.57 -33.96 41.37
CA GLY A 245 -2.20 -35.27 41.49
C GLY A 245 -3.73 -35.17 41.49
N VAL A 246 -4.27 -34.18 40.79
CA VAL A 246 -5.71 -33.98 40.63
C VAL A 246 -6.21 -34.81 39.45
N ASN A 247 -7.37 -35.46 39.60
CA ASN A 247 -7.94 -36.27 38.53
C ASN A 247 -8.45 -35.38 37.39
N ASP A 248 -7.94 -35.60 36.17
CA ASP A 248 -8.36 -34.90 34.94
C ASP A 248 -9.24 -35.77 34.02
N ASP A 249 -9.75 -36.90 34.52
CA ASP A 249 -10.71 -37.75 33.83
C ASP A 249 -11.97 -36.96 33.44
N ALA A 250 -12.39 -37.04 32.18
CA ALA A 250 -13.57 -36.32 31.68
C ALA A 250 -14.89 -36.67 32.40
N ILE A 251 -14.92 -37.78 33.15
CA ILE A 251 -16.09 -38.27 33.88
C ILE A 251 -16.13 -37.74 35.32
N THR A 252 -14.98 -37.60 35.97
CA THR A 252 -14.89 -37.32 37.41
C THR A 252 -14.10 -36.06 37.76
N GLY A 253 -13.28 -35.57 36.82
CA GLY A 253 -12.56 -34.31 36.91
C GLY A 253 -13.51 -33.14 36.74
N ASN A 254 -13.20 -32.06 37.44
CA ASN A 254 -13.91 -30.79 37.39
C ASN A 254 -12.97 -29.67 36.93
N ILE A 255 -12.04 -29.96 36.02
CA ILE A 255 -11.03 -29.02 35.56
C ILE A 255 -10.96 -29.01 34.04
N ILE A 256 -11.03 -27.81 33.47
CA ILE A 256 -10.80 -27.56 32.05
C ILE A 256 -9.42 -26.92 31.89
N ALA A 257 -8.58 -27.55 31.08
CA ALA A 257 -7.28 -27.01 30.69
C ALA A 257 -7.37 -26.40 29.29
N ALA A 258 -7.02 -25.13 29.15
CA ALA A 258 -6.97 -24.43 27.87
C ALA A 258 -5.63 -23.72 27.70
N GLU A 259 -5.08 -23.75 26.49
CA GLU A 259 -3.76 -23.20 26.20
C GLU A 259 -3.71 -22.45 24.87
N GLY A 260 -2.73 -21.56 24.75
CA GLY A 260 -2.56 -20.78 23.54
C GLY A 260 -3.61 -19.69 23.38
N ARG A 261 -3.36 -18.77 22.46
CA ARG A 261 -4.01 -17.46 22.47
C ARG A 261 -5.53 -17.48 22.33
N THR A 262 -6.10 -18.44 21.62
CA THR A 262 -7.54 -18.46 21.29
C THR A 262 -8.31 -19.16 22.39
N ASP A 263 -7.90 -20.39 22.70
CA ASP A 263 -8.64 -21.30 23.57
C ASP A 263 -8.74 -20.76 25.01
N PHE A 264 -7.69 -20.10 25.54
CA PHE A 264 -7.81 -19.50 26.88
C PHE A 264 -8.81 -18.34 26.91
N GLN A 265 -8.90 -17.55 25.83
CA GLN A 265 -9.83 -16.40 25.78
C GLN A 265 -11.28 -16.90 25.72
N GLU A 266 -11.52 -17.95 24.96
CA GLU A 266 -12.84 -18.59 24.87
C GLU A 266 -13.22 -19.22 26.21
N ALA A 267 -12.32 -19.99 26.83
CA ALA A 267 -12.56 -20.57 28.15
C ALA A 267 -12.91 -19.51 29.22
N ILE A 268 -12.22 -18.36 29.24
CA ILE A 268 -12.54 -17.26 30.17
C ILE A 268 -13.93 -16.68 29.88
N LYS A 269 -14.29 -16.46 28.60
CA LYS A 269 -15.62 -15.93 28.24
C LYS A 269 -16.74 -16.88 28.65
N GLU A 270 -16.60 -18.18 28.37
CA GLU A 270 -17.57 -19.19 28.77
C GLU A 270 -17.70 -19.31 30.30
N PHE A 271 -16.58 -19.18 31.00
CA PHE A 271 -16.55 -19.15 32.47
C PHE A 271 -17.28 -17.94 33.04
N GLU A 272 -17.01 -16.75 32.51
CA GLU A 272 -17.67 -15.49 32.90
C GLU A 272 -19.18 -15.53 32.65
N GLN A 273 -19.59 -16.16 31.54
CA GLN A 273 -21.01 -16.32 31.17
C GLN A 273 -21.71 -17.45 31.95
N GLY A 274 -20.99 -18.17 32.82
CA GLY A 274 -21.52 -19.26 33.63
C GLY A 274 -21.84 -20.55 32.87
N MET A 275 -21.43 -20.66 31.60
CA MET A 275 -21.70 -21.85 30.76
C MET A 275 -20.95 -23.09 31.25
N ILE A 276 -19.75 -22.90 31.79
CA ILE A 276 -18.92 -23.94 32.39
C ILE A 276 -18.89 -23.84 33.93
N GLY A 277 -19.99 -23.37 34.52
CA GLY A 277 -20.14 -23.25 35.98
C GLY A 277 -19.96 -24.59 36.70
N GLY A 278 -19.03 -24.64 37.65
CA GLY A 278 -18.67 -25.82 38.43
C GLY A 278 -17.32 -26.44 38.06
N GLN A 279 -16.67 -25.92 37.02
CA GLN A 279 -15.33 -26.32 36.58
C GLN A 279 -14.28 -25.33 37.09
N HIS A 280 -13.09 -25.81 37.44
CA HIS A 280 -11.90 -24.98 37.59
C HIS A 280 -11.19 -24.83 36.23
N LEU A 281 -10.41 -23.77 36.07
CA LEU A 281 -9.63 -23.52 34.86
C LEU A 281 -8.14 -23.61 35.13
N GLU A 282 -7.43 -24.39 34.31
CA GLU A 282 -5.99 -24.29 34.13
C GLU A 282 -5.72 -23.59 32.80
N LEU A 283 -5.16 -22.38 32.85
CA LEU A 283 -4.98 -21.54 31.67
C LEU A 283 -3.51 -21.23 31.42
N LEU A 284 -3.07 -21.44 30.19
CA LEU A 284 -1.76 -21.01 29.71
C LEU A 284 -1.90 -20.10 28.50
N CYS A 285 -1.25 -18.93 28.54
CA CYS A 285 -1.30 -18.00 27.39
C CYS A 285 -0.57 -18.55 26.14
N CYS A 286 0.36 -19.48 26.32
CA CYS A 286 1.14 -20.15 25.26
C CYS A 286 0.76 -21.63 25.20
N GLU A 287 1.12 -22.33 24.12
CA GLU A 287 0.97 -23.79 23.98
C GLU A 287 1.97 -24.55 24.88
N GLY A 288 1.79 -24.41 26.19
CA GLY A 288 2.78 -24.70 27.22
C GLY A 288 3.82 -23.58 27.38
N CYS A 289 4.42 -23.49 28.57
CA CYS A 289 5.58 -22.63 28.80
C CYS A 289 6.76 -23.00 27.90
N ILE A 290 6.82 -24.25 27.42
CA ILE A 290 7.78 -24.74 26.42
C ILE A 290 7.68 -24.04 25.05
N MET A 291 6.59 -23.33 24.78
CA MET A 291 6.39 -22.51 23.58
C MET A 291 6.37 -21.01 23.89
N GLY A 292 6.89 -20.62 25.06
CA GLY A 292 6.97 -19.24 25.50
C GLY A 292 7.89 -18.37 24.62
N PRO A 293 7.67 -17.03 24.63
CA PRO A 293 8.38 -16.07 23.78
C PRO A 293 9.88 -15.93 24.06
N GLY A 294 10.35 -16.40 25.22
CA GLY A 294 11.74 -16.39 25.66
C GLY A 294 12.51 -17.66 25.30
N MET A 295 11.91 -18.56 24.52
CA MET A 295 12.55 -19.76 23.96
C MET A 295 13.12 -19.47 22.57
N SER A 296 14.16 -20.21 22.15
CA SER A 296 14.71 -20.08 20.80
C SER A 296 13.64 -20.28 19.70
N LYS A 297 13.79 -19.52 18.60
CA LYS A 297 12.87 -19.59 17.45
C LYS A 297 12.94 -20.95 16.76
N GLY A 298 11.82 -21.40 16.17
CA GLY A 298 11.78 -22.62 15.35
C GLY A 298 11.62 -23.94 16.09
N GLY A 299 11.51 -23.94 17.44
CA GLY A 299 11.23 -25.15 18.20
C GLY A 299 9.86 -25.76 17.87
N LYS A 300 9.80 -27.09 17.75
CA LYS A 300 8.56 -27.84 17.51
C LYS A 300 7.90 -28.23 18.84
N GLN A 301 6.64 -27.86 19.04
CA GLN A 301 5.87 -28.07 20.28
C GLN A 301 5.96 -29.51 20.80
N TYR A 302 5.61 -30.50 19.98
CA TYR A 302 5.57 -31.89 20.42
C TYR A 302 6.95 -32.47 20.75
N ASN A 303 7.99 -32.03 20.02
CA ASN A 303 9.37 -32.41 20.34
C ASN A 303 9.80 -31.84 21.70
N ARG A 304 9.53 -30.55 21.93
CA ARG A 304 9.81 -29.90 23.21
C ARG A 304 9.07 -30.55 24.37
N ARG A 305 7.80 -30.93 24.15
CA ARG A 305 7.01 -31.68 25.13
C ARG A 305 7.66 -33.03 25.46
N ALA A 306 8.06 -33.79 24.44
CA ALA A 306 8.73 -35.08 24.65
C ALA A 306 10.02 -34.94 25.47
N LEU A 307 10.84 -33.93 25.19
CA LEU A 307 12.10 -33.66 25.91
C LEU A 307 11.86 -33.38 27.40
N VAL A 308 10.89 -32.53 27.72
CA VAL A 308 10.53 -32.24 29.14
C VAL A 308 9.95 -33.49 29.81
N SER A 309 9.09 -34.24 29.12
CA SER A 309 8.54 -35.50 29.65
C SER A 309 9.63 -36.53 29.96
N THR A 310 10.58 -36.73 29.05
CA THR A 310 11.71 -37.67 29.26
C THR A 310 12.59 -37.21 30.42
N TYR A 311 12.89 -35.91 30.52
CA TYR A 311 13.64 -35.36 31.65
C TYR A 311 12.91 -35.60 32.99
N ALA A 312 11.62 -35.27 33.05
CA ALA A 312 10.81 -35.46 34.26
C ALA A 312 10.69 -36.94 34.66
N GLN A 313 10.52 -37.85 33.69
CA GLN A 313 10.52 -39.30 33.94
C GLN A 313 11.83 -39.79 34.54
N ASN A 314 12.96 -39.42 33.94
CA ASN A 314 14.28 -39.80 34.44
C ASN A 314 14.53 -39.24 35.84
N LYS A 315 14.12 -38.00 36.09
CA LYS A 315 14.24 -37.36 37.40
C LYS A 315 13.44 -38.11 38.46
N MET A 316 12.22 -38.53 38.16
CA MET A 316 11.39 -39.29 39.10
C MET A 316 11.97 -40.66 39.46
N VAL A 317 12.81 -41.24 38.61
CA VAL A 317 13.51 -42.51 38.89
C VAL A 317 14.69 -42.32 39.84
N THR A 318 15.40 -41.19 39.74
CA THR A 318 16.62 -40.93 40.53
C THR A 318 16.39 -40.09 41.79
N LEU A 319 15.20 -39.49 41.93
CA LEU A 319 14.86 -38.63 43.06
C LEU A 319 14.78 -39.42 44.38
N ASP A 320 15.46 -38.91 45.42
CA ASP A 320 15.20 -39.33 46.80
C ASP A 320 13.83 -38.80 47.26
N ILE A 321 12.83 -39.69 47.24
CA ILE A 321 11.44 -39.36 47.58
C ILE A 321 11.30 -38.97 49.06
N GLU A 322 12.09 -39.57 49.96
CA GLU A 322 11.99 -39.30 51.40
C GLU A 322 12.61 -37.94 51.73
N GLU A 323 13.75 -37.61 51.12
CA GLU A 323 14.32 -36.26 51.23
C GLU A 323 13.39 -35.21 50.59
N TRP A 324 12.79 -35.51 49.43
CA TRP A 324 11.82 -34.62 48.79
C TRP A 324 10.61 -34.34 49.70
N LYS A 325 9.99 -35.37 50.29
CA LYS A 325 8.86 -35.21 51.24
C LYS A 325 9.25 -34.35 52.44
N LYS A 326 10.42 -34.62 53.03
CA LYS A 326 10.93 -33.84 54.16
C LYS A 326 11.12 -32.36 53.80
N ASN A 327 11.65 -32.08 52.61
CA ASN A 327 11.79 -30.72 52.13
C ASN A 327 10.43 -30.07 51.87
N VAL A 328 9.47 -30.78 51.27
CA VAL A 328 8.09 -30.29 51.10
C VAL A 328 7.50 -29.91 52.45
N GLU A 329 7.53 -30.78 53.46
CA GLU A 329 6.99 -30.48 54.80
C GLU A 329 7.68 -29.29 55.48
N LEU A 330 8.98 -29.13 55.26
CA LEU A 330 9.75 -28.02 55.81
C LEU A 330 9.32 -26.68 55.19
N TYR A 331 9.19 -26.62 53.87
CA TYR A 331 8.92 -25.39 53.13
C TYR A 331 7.43 -25.13 52.89
N ASP A 332 6.56 -26.11 53.11
CA ASP A 332 5.11 -25.90 53.07
C ASP A 332 4.65 -24.92 54.16
N LYS A 333 5.47 -24.65 55.17
CA LYS A 333 5.18 -23.61 56.18
C LYS A 333 5.40 -22.18 55.67
N LEU A 334 6.01 -22.00 54.49
CA LEU A 334 6.18 -20.68 53.91
C LEU A 334 4.82 -20.08 53.57
N ASP A 335 4.69 -18.77 53.78
CA ASP A 335 3.56 -18.04 53.22
C ASP A 335 3.75 -18.02 51.70
N LEU A 336 2.82 -18.62 50.98
CA LEU A 336 2.74 -18.61 49.51
C LEU A 336 1.51 -17.85 49.01
N SER A 337 0.84 -17.11 49.90
CA SER A 337 -0.36 -16.35 49.53
C SER A 337 -0.02 -15.10 48.73
N VAL A 338 -0.97 -14.68 47.90
CA VAL A 338 -0.93 -13.42 47.14
C VAL A 338 -2.34 -12.90 46.98
N ARG A 339 -2.49 -11.57 46.90
CA ARG A 339 -3.77 -10.92 46.60
C ARG A 339 -3.67 -10.22 45.25
N TYR A 340 -4.66 -10.46 44.41
CA TYR A 340 -4.80 -9.77 43.13
C TYR A 340 -5.74 -8.59 43.28
N ARG A 341 -5.46 -7.52 42.53
CA ARG A 341 -6.31 -6.34 42.46
C ARG A 341 -6.82 -6.16 41.05
N SER A 342 -8.13 -6.02 40.92
CA SER A 342 -8.78 -5.66 39.66
C SER A 342 -8.27 -4.31 39.15
N GLU A 343 -7.99 -4.24 37.85
CA GLU A 343 -7.52 -3.04 37.16
C GLU A 343 -8.22 -2.93 35.81
N ASP A 344 -9.49 -2.53 35.79
CA ASP A 344 -10.26 -2.48 34.54
C ASP A 344 -9.60 -1.55 33.49
N LYS A 345 -9.11 -2.15 32.40
CA LYS A 345 -8.53 -1.45 31.22
C LYS A 345 -9.45 -1.54 30.01
N ARG A 346 -10.69 -2.03 30.16
CA ARG A 346 -11.69 -2.01 29.10
C ARG A 346 -12.05 -0.55 28.81
N GLN A 347 -12.27 -0.24 27.54
CA GLN A 347 -12.81 1.06 27.14
C GLN A 347 -14.27 0.88 26.77
N MET A 348 -15.12 1.86 27.16
CA MET A 348 -16.56 1.89 26.85
C MET A 348 -16.83 1.64 25.36
N SER A 349 -17.98 1.06 25.04
CA SER A 349 -18.43 0.85 23.66
C SER A 349 -18.65 2.19 22.96
N ALA A 350 -18.24 2.31 21.71
CA ALA A 350 -18.59 3.45 20.86
C ALA A 350 -20.10 3.46 20.59
N ALA A 351 -20.67 4.64 20.31
CA ALA A 351 -22.08 4.74 19.92
C ALA A 351 -22.30 4.04 18.57
N SER A 352 -23.45 3.37 18.40
CA SER A 352 -23.73 2.60 17.18
C SER A 352 -23.69 3.44 15.90
N GLU A 353 -23.91 4.75 15.99
CA GLU A 353 -23.95 5.65 14.84
C GLU A 353 -22.56 5.98 14.31
N GLU A 354 -21.59 6.28 15.19
CA GLU A 354 -20.18 6.50 14.82
C GLU A 354 -19.59 5.28 14.09
N VAL A 355 -19.98 4.07 14.52
CA VAL A 355 -19.53 2.82 13.89
C VAL A 355 -20.03 2.71 12.46
N LYS A 356 -21.27 3.14 12.18
CA LYS A 356 -21.81 3.13 10.81
C LYS A 356 -21.08 4.13 9.91
N GLU A 357 -20.74 5.31 10.42
CA GLU A 357 -19.98 6.31 9.67
C GLU A 357 -18.62 5.78 9.22
N VAL A 358 -17.89 5.11 10.13
CA VAL A 358 -16.59 4.49 9.82
C VAL A 358 -16.73 3.28 8.89
N LEU A 359 -17.79 2.48 9.03
CA LEU A 359 -18.07 1.41 8.07
C LEU A 359 -18.32 1.99 6.67
N ALA A 360 -19.11 3.07 6.58
CA ALA A 360 -19.40 3.75 5.33
C ALA A 360 -18.15 4.38 4.68
N SER A 361 -17.23 4.96 5.46
CA SER A 361 -15.96 5.49 4.94
C SER A 361 -15.07 4.40 4.33
N MET A 362 -15.14 3.18 4.85
CA MET A 362 -14.49 1.98 4.28
C MET A 362 -15.28 1.32 3.13
N GLY A 363 -16.35 1.95 2.64
CA GLY A 363 -17.19 1.43 1.55
C GLY A 363 -18.15 0.30 1.97
N LYS A 364 -18.40 0.13 3.27
CA LYS A 364 -19.30 -0.91 3.80
C LYS A 364 -20.66 -0.30 4.14
N LEU A 365 -21.57 -0.33 3.17
CA LEU A 365 -22.89 0.30 3.29
C LEU A 365 -23.97 -0.69 3.70
N THR A 366 -23.77 -1.97 3.39
CA THR A 366 -24.72 -3.05 3.64
C THR A 366 -24.07 -4.20 4.41
N GLU A 367 -24.88 -5.06 5.02
CA GLU A 367 -24.36 -6.26 5.71
C GLU A 367 -23.57 -7.19 4.78
N LYS A 368 -23.87 -7.21 3.48
CA LYS A 368 -23.13 -8.01 2.50
C LYS A 368 -21.69 -7.52 2.32
N ASP A 369 -21.42 -6.25 2.59
CA ASP A 369 -20.07 -5.66 2.51
C ASP A 369 -19.23 -6.01 3.75
N HIS A 370 -19.86 -6.56 4.80
CA HIS A 370 -19.21 -6.99 6.03
C HIS A 370 -18.55 -8.37 5.87
N LEU A 371 -17.49 -8.45 5.08
CA LEU A 371 -16.79 -9.70 4.78
C LEU A 371 -16.25 -10.45 6.01
N ASN A 372 -16.00 -9.75 7.13
CA ASN A 372 -15.49 -10.32 8.39
C ASN A 372 -14.29 -11.29 8.19
N CYS A 373 -13.40 -10.95 7.27
CA CYS A 373 -12.34 -11.86 6.81
C CYS A 373 -11.11 -11.93 7.75
N GLY A 374 -11.04 -11.09 8.79
CA GLY A 374 -9.92 -11.11 9.75
C GLY A 374 -8.60 -10.50 9.27
N ALA A 375 -8.49 -10.05 8.02
CA ALA A 375 -7.21 -9.63 7.43
C ALA A 375 -6.58 -8.40 8.12
N CYS A 376 -7.41 -7.38 8.45
CA CYS A 376 -7.01 -6.20 9.22
C CYS A 376 -6.64 -6.54 10.67
N GLY A 377 -7.03 -7.72 11.12
CA GLY A 377 -6.72 -8.29 12.41
C GLY A 377 -7.83 -8.28 13.44
N TYR A 378 -9.00 -7.76 13.07
CA TYR A 378 -10.23 -7.81 13.86
C TYR A 378 -11.16 -8.89 13.31
N GLU A 379 -11.89 -9.59 14.18
CA GLU A 379 -12.76 -10.71 13.78
C GLU A 379 -13.90 -10.25 12.89
N THR A 380 -14.53 -9.14 13.24
CA THR A 380 -15.58 -8.52 12.45
C THR A 380 -15.18 -7.15 11.91
N CYS A 381 -15.82 -6.73 10.82
CA CYS A 381 -15.71 -5.37 10.30
C CYS A 381 -16.19 -4.34 11.33
N TYR A 382 -17.17 -4.73 12.14
CA TYR A 382 -17.71 -3.93 13.24
C TYR A 382 -16.65 -3.68 14.32
N ASP A 383 -15.91 -4.72 14.72
CA ASP A 383 -14.80 -4.60 15.67
C ASP A 383 -13.67 -3.71 15.14
N HIS A 384 -13.37 -3.82 13.84
CA HIS A 384 -12.39 -2.94 13.19
C HIS A 384 -12.84 -1.49 13.23
N ALA A 385 -14.10 -1.20 12.91
CA ALA A 385 -14.65 0.15 12.97
C ALA A 385 -14.63 0.71 14.40
N ILE A 386 -15.00 -0.08 15.41
CA ILE A 386 -14.84 0.31 16.82
C ILE A 386 -13.37 0.62 17.15
N ALA A 387 -12.43 -0.17 16.65
CA ALA A 387 -11.01 0.06 16.89
C ALA A 387 -10.49 1.33 16.23
N ILE A 388 -11.01 1.71 15.06
CA ILE A 388 -10.69 2.99 14.40
C ILE A 388 -11.17 4.16 15.26
N ILE A 389 -12.42 4.12 15.74
CA ILE A 389 -12.98 5.16 16.64
C ILE A 389 -12.13 5.32 17.90
N LYS A 390 -11.63 4.20 18.44
CA LYS A 390 -10.75 4.17 19.62
C LYS A 390 -9.30 4.59 19.35
N GLY A 391 -8.95 4.94 18.11
CA GLY A 391 -7.57 5.27 17.71
C GLY A 391 -6.60 4.10 17.83
N LEU A 392 -7.10 2.87 17.75
CA LEU A 392 -6.32 1.63 17.78
C LEU A 392 -6.02 1.11 16.37
N ALA A 393 -6.80 1.51 15.37
CA ALA A 393 -6.69 1.05 14.00
C ALA A 393 -6.87 2.20 13.00
N GLU A 394 -6.49 1.94 11.75
CA GLU A 394 -6.67 2.84 10.62
C GLU A 394 -7.53 2.17 9.54
N GLU A 395 -8.17 2.96 8.69
CA GLU A 395 -9.00 2.47 7.58
C GLU A 395 -8.17 1.68 6.57
N GLU A 396 -6.93 2.11 6.34
CA GLU A 396 -5.93 1.48 5.45
C GLU A 396 -5.54 0.05 5.88
N MET A 397 -5.94 -0.39 7.08
CA MET A 397 -5.78 -1.79 7.49
C MET A 397 -6.77 -2.72 6.78
N CYS A 398 -7.88 -2.18 6.24
CA CYS A 398 -8.85 -2.94 5.48
C CYS A 398 -8.32 -3.19 4.06
N LEU A 399 -7.83 -4.41 3.81
CA LEU A 399 -7.23 -4.79 2.53
C LEU A 399 -8.17 -4.60 1.33
N PRO A 400 -9.45 -5.06 1.35
CA PRO A 400 -10.37 -4.84 0.24
C PRO A 400 -10.59 -3.35 -0.07
N TYR A 401 -10.81 -2.53 0.96
CA TYR A 401 -10.97 -1.08 0.83
C TYR A 401 -9.72 -0.44 0.22
N THR A 402 -8.53 -0.83 0.68
CA THR A 402 -7.26 -0.28 0.19
C THR A 402 -7.01 -0.65 -1.28
N ILE A 403 -7.35 -1.87 -1.69
CA ILE A 403 -7.28 -2.31 -3.10
C ILE A 403 -8.22 -1.49 -3.97
N GLU A 404 -9.46 -1.28 -3.54
CA GLU A 404 -10.44 -0.48 -4.29
C GLU A 404 -10.02 0.99 -4.40
N LYS A 405 -9.55 1.58 -3.29
CA LYS A 405 -8.98 2.94 -3.23
C LYS A 405 -7.78 3.07 -4.18
N LEU A 406 -6.92 2.05 -4.25
CA LEU A 406 -5.79 2.02 -5.18
C LEU A 406 -6.25 1.97 -6.63
N HIS A 407 -7.20 1.09 -6.99
CA HIS A 407 -7.74 1.01 -8.35
C HIS A 407 -8.36 2.33 -8.80
N ARG A 408 -9.16 2.99 -7.94
CA ARG A 408 -9.73 4.31 -8.22
C ARG A 408 -8.63 5.36 -8.46
N SER A 409 -7.62 5.39 -7.59
CA SER A 409 -6.49 6.32 -7.71
C SER A 409 -5.69 6.11 -9.00
N VAL A 410 -5.48 4.86 -9.41
CA VAL A 410 -4.81 4.52 -10.68
C VAL A 410 -5.64 4.99 -11.88
N GLN A 411 -6.96 4.80 -11.83
CA GLN A 411 -7.87 5.24 -12.88
C GLN A 411 -7.91 6.77 -13.02
N ASP A 412 -7.99 7.49 -11.90
CA ASP A 412 -7.95 8.95 -11.87
C ASP A 412 -6.62 9.49 -12.42
N LEU A 413 -5.50 8.85 -12.04
CA LEU A 413 -4.18 9.21 -12.57
C LEU A 413 -4.07 8.98 -14.08
N ALA A 414 -4.64 7.88 -14.59
CA ALA A 414 -4.67 7.59 -16.02
C ALA A 414 -5.47 8.64 -16.81
N LEU A 415 -6.63 9.04 -16.29
CA LEU A 415 -7.45 10.12 -16.88
C LEU A 415 -6.71 11.46 -16.90
N SER A 416 -6.04 11.81 -15.80
CA SER A 416 -5.25 13.04 -15.70
C SER A 416 -4.08 13.05 -16.71
N ASN A 417 -3.34 11.94 -16.83
CA ASN A 417 -2.25 11.79 -17.80
C ASN A 417 -2.72 11.88 -19.27
N ALA A 418 -3.88 11.29 -19.60
CA ALA A 418 -4.47 11.40 -20.93
C ALA A 418 -4.82 12.85 -21.27
N LYS A 419 -5.38 13.60 -20.31
CA LYS A 419 -5.70 15.02 -20.47
C LYS A 419 -4.45 15.88 -20.66
N LEU A 420 -3.41 15.64 -19.86
CA LEU A 420 -2.12 16.32 -19.99
C LEU A 420 -1.48 16.08 -21.36
N THR A 421 -1.50 14.85 -21.85
CA THR A 421 -0.92 14.49 -23.17
C THR A 421 -1.64 15.22 -24.30
N THR A 422 -2.97 15.28 -24.25
CA THR A 422 -3.78 16.01 -25.24
C THR A 422 -3.47 17.51 -25.24
N MET A 423 -3.35 18.11 -24.05
CA MET A 423 -3.01 19.53 -23.90
C MET A 423 -1.59 19.84 -24.38
N GLN A 424 -0.61 18.99 -24.09
CA GLN A 424 0.76 19.15 -24.57
C GLN A 424 0.85 19.11 -26.10
N ASN A 425 0.13 18.19 -26.74
CA ASN A 425 0.10 18.10 -28.20
C ASN A 425 -0.54 19.35 -28.83
N ALA A 426 -1.65 19.84 -28.26
CA ALA A 426 -2.28 21.07 -28.70
C ALA A 426 -1.37 22.30 -28.57
N LEU A 427 -0.64 22.41 -27.45
CA LEU A 427 0.34 23.48 -27.23
C LEU A 427 1.48 23.42 -28.25
N LYS A 428 2.07 22.25 -28.49
CA LYS A 428 3.15 22.07 -29.47
C LYS A 428 2.72 22.48 -30.88
N GLN A 429 1.48 22.18 -31.25
CA GLN A 429 0.94 22.59 -32.55
C GLN A 429 0.69 24.11 -32.62
N SER A 430 0.20 24.72 -31.54
CA SER A 430 0.00 26.17 -31.44
C SER A 430 1.33 26.93 -31.52
N GLU A 431 2.36 26.46 -30.81
CA GLU A 431 3.70 27.05 -30.81
C GLU A 431 4.34 27.01 -32.21
N LYS A 432 4.23 25.87 -32.91
CA LYS A 432 4.70 25.72 -34.30
C LYS A 432 4.05 26.74 -35.24
N LEU A 433 2.74 26.94 -35.11
CA LEU A 433 1.99 27.90 -35.93
C LEU A 433 2.38 29.35 -35.62
N ALA A 434 2.54 29.71 -34.35
CA ALA A 434 2.96 31.05 -33.94
C ALA A 434 4.35 31.41 -34.46
N HIS A 435 5.33 30.50 -34.33
CA HIS A 435 6.69 30.70 -34.85
C HIS A 435 6.72 30.89 -36.36
N MET A 436 5.93 30.09 -37.10
CA MET A 436 5.80 30.24 -38.56
C MET A 436 5.21 31.60 -38.95
N GLY A 437 4.21 32.10 -38.23
CA GLY A 437 3.63 33.42 -38.48
C GLY A 437 4.64 34.56 -38.29
N GLN A 438 5.42 34.52 -37.20
CA GLN A 438 6.40 35.57 -36.89
C GLN A 438 7.55 35.63 -37.93
N LEU A 439 8.10 34.47 -38.31
CA LEU A 439 9.16 34.39 -39.32
C LEU A 439 8.69 34.89 -40.70
N SER A 440 7.47 34.53 -41.09
CA SER A 440 6.88 34.91 -42.38
C SER A 440 6.73 36.43 -42.53
N ALA A 441 6.39 37.14 -41.47
CA ALA A 441 6.25 38.60 -41.49
C ALA A 441 7.59 39.33 -41.71
N GLY A 442 8.66 38.87 -41.05
CA GLY A 442 10.00 39.45 -41.19
C GLY A 442 10.61 39.19 -42.57
N ILE A 443 10.59 37.92 -43.00
CA ILE A 443 11.12 37.51 -44.32
C ILE A 443 10.44 38.29 -45.45
N ALA A 444 9.12 38.49 -45.34
CA ALA A 444 8.40 39.14 -46.41
C ALA A 444 8.69 40.64 -46.54
N HIS A 445 8.95 41.33 -45.42
CA HIS A 445 9.37 42.72 -45.48
C HIS A 445 10.77 42.86 -46.10
N GLU A 446 11.71 42.00 -45.70
CA GLU A 446 13.09 42.06 -46.19
C GLU A 446 13.25 41.64 -47.66
N LEU A 447 12.40 40.72 -48.16
CA LEU A 447 12.44 40.32 -49.58
C LEU A 447 11.65 41.23 -50.51
N ASN A 448 10.53 41.81 -50.05
CA ASN A 448 9.73 42.71 -50.89
C ASN A 448 10.49 43.99 -51.28
N ASN A 449 11.39 44.46 -50.41
CA ASN A 449 12.18 45.67 -50.64
C ASN A 449 13.15 45.54 -51.84
N PRO A 450 14.10 44.58 -51.87
CA PRO A 450 15.01 44.41 -53.00
C PRO A 450 14.26 44.00 -54.28
N LEU A 451 13.22 43.17 -54.19
CA LEU A 451 12.39 42.82 -55.35
C LEU A 451 11.68 44.04 -55.95
N GLY A 452 11.22 44.97 -55.11
CA GLY A 452 10.66 46.25 -55.56
C GLY A 452 11.68 47.07 -56.34
N VAL A 453 12.93 47.14 -55.86
CA VAL A 453 14.02 47.84 -56.54
C VAL A 453 14.35 47.19 -57.89
N VAL A 454 14.46 45.86 -57.95
CA VAL A 454 14.71 45.12 -59.20
C VAL A 454 13.61 45.40 -60.22
N ILE A 455 12.34 45.25 -59.83
CA ILE A 455 11.20 45.52 -60.72
C ILE A 455 11.22 46.97 -61.22
N MET A 456 11.49 47.94 -60.34
CA MET A 456 11.53 49.36 -60.70
C MET A 456 12.61 49.66 -61.74
N TYR A 457 13.86 49.28 -61.47
CA TYR A 457 14.97 49.54 -62.41
C TYR A 457 14.80 48.78 -63.73
N SER A 458 14.33 47.54 -63.68
CA SER A 458 14.06 46.77 -64.91
C SER A 458 12.94 47.40 -65.75
N ASN A 459 11.90 47.97 -65.13
CA ASN A 459 10.87 48.71 -65.87
C ASN A 459 11.40 50.03 -66.45
N ILE A 460 12.23 50.77 -65.72
CA ILE A 460 12.86 52.00 -66.24
C ILE A 460 13.70 51.68 -67.48
N LEU A 461 14.53 50.62 -67.42
CA LEU A 461 15.33 50.18 -68.57
C LEU A 461 14.45 49.70 -69.74
N LEU A 462 13.32 49.03 -69.47
CA LEU A 462 12.35 48.63 -70.50
C LEU A 462 11.70 49.83 -71.22
N ASP A 463 11.44 50.91 -70.49
CA ASP A 463 10.89 52.15 -71.03
C ASP A 463 11.92 52.90 -71.90
N GLU A 464 13.21 52.74 -71.63
CA GLU A 464 14.32 53.33 -72.39
C GLU A 464 14.74 52.49 -73.63
N CYS A 465 14.42 51.19 -73.67
CA CYS A 465 14.71 50.32 -74.81
C CYS A 465 13.79 50.56 -76.01
N THR A 466 14.36 50.58 -77.22
CA THR A 466 13.58 50.51 -78.47
C THR A 466 12.99 49.11 -78.70
N PRO A 467 11.92 48.95 -79.50
CA PRO A 467 11.31 47.64 -79.75
C PRO A 467 12.25 46.57 -80.33
N GLU A 468 13.29 46.98 -81.05
CA GLU A 468 14.28 46.11 -81.69
C GLU A 468 15.52 45.81 -80.81
N ASP A 469 15.55 46.34 -79.58
CA ASP A 469 16.71 46.21 -78.69
C ASP A 469 16.82 44.78 -78.12
N PRO A 470 17.93 44.05 -78.36
CA PRO A 470 18.06 42.64 -77.97
C PRO A 470 17.93 42.38 -76.46
N VAL A 471 18.18 43.36 -75.60
CA VAL A 471 18.05 43.22 -74.13
C VAL A 471 16.61 43.36 -73.61
N ARG A 472 15.65 43.74 -74.46
CA ARG A 472 14.26 43.97 -74.07
C ARG A 472 13.56 42.70 -73.57
N GLU A 473 13.79 41.56 -74.24
CA GLU A 473 13.22 40.26 -73.82
C GLU A 473 13.80 39.81 -72.46
N ASP A 474 15.11 40.00 -72.25
CA ASP A 474 15.78 39.68 -70.98
C ASP A 474 15.23 40.53 -69.82
N LEU A 475 15.03 41.84 -70.04
CA LEU A 475 14.46 42.73 -69.04
C LEU A 475 13.00 42.40 -68.69
N GLN A 476 12.18 42.02 -69.68
CA GLN A 476 10.80 41.55 -69.45
C GLN A 476 10.80 40.29 -68.57
N LEU A 477 11.70 39.34 -68.86
CA LEU A 477 11.84 38.13 -68.06
C LEU A 477 12.24 38.44 -66.61
N ILE A 478 13.16 39.39 -66.38
CA ILE A 478 13.56 39.83 -65.04
C ILE A 478 12.37 40.42 -64.27
N VAL A 479 11.58 41.30 -64.91
CA VAL A 479 10.37 41.87 -64.29
C VAL A 479 9.37 40.78 -63.94
N GLU A 480 9.12 39.83 -64.85
CA GLU A 480 8.21 38.72 -64.62
C GLU A 480 8.65 37.85 -63.44
N GLN A 481 9.94 37.45 -63.40
CA GLN A 481 10.45 36.61 -62.31
C GLN A 481 10.49 37.36 -60.96
N ALA A 482 10.86 38.64 -60.94
CA ALA A 482 10.86 39.44 -59.72
C ALA A 482 9.44 39.69 -59.20
N ALA A 483 8.48 39.96 -60.09
CA ALA A 483 7.05 40.08 -59.74
C ALA A 483 6.49 38.75 -59.20
N ARG A 484 6.91 37.62 -59.78
CA ARG A 484 6.57 36.28 -59.29
C ARG A 484 7.11 36.02 -57.89
N CYS A 485 8.38 36.33 -57.62
CA CYS A 485 8.95 36.24 -56.28
C CYS A 485 8.18 37.11 -55.28
N LYS A 486 7.82 38.34 -55.66
CA LYS A 486 7.03 39.26 -54.83
C LYS A 486 5.64 38.69 -54.51
N LYS A 487 5.00 38.01 -55.47
CA LYS A 487 3.71 37.33 -55.28
C LYS A 487 3.81 36.13 -54.33
N ILE A 488 4.88 35.34 -54.42
CA ILE A 488 5.14 34.21 -53.50
C ILE A 488 5.34 34.72 -52.08
N VAL A 489 6.17 35.76 -51.92
CA VAL A 489 6.43 36.41 -50.63
C VAL A 489 5.16 37.06 -50.05
N GLY A 490 4.35 37.71 -50.88
CA GLY A 490 3.04 38.24 -50.48
C GLY A 490 2.05 37.16 -50.03
N GLY A 491 2.09 35.98 -50.67
CA GLY A 491 1.31 34.81 -50.25
C GLY A 491 1.71 34.30 -48.86
N LEU A 492 3.01 34.26 -48.57
CA LEU A 492 3.54 33.89 -47.24
C LEU A 492 3.12 34.90 -46.16
N LEU A 493 3.09 36.19 -46.49
CA LEU A 493 2.66 37.26 -45.59
C LEU A 493 1.15 37.25 -45.32
N ASN A 494 0.33 36.97 -46.33
CA ASN A 494 -1.12 36.81 -46.16
C ASN A 494 -1.48 35.60 -45.29
N PHE A 495 -0.70 34.52 -45.40
CA PHE A 495 -0.81 33.36 -44.50
C PHE A 495 -0.50 33.73 -43.03
N ALA A 496 0.37 34.71 -42.80
CA ALA A 496 0.81 35.11 -41.46
C ALA A 496 0.05 36.28 -40.82
N ARG A 497 -0.53 37.19 -41.62
CA ARG A 497 -1.08 38.48 -41.13
C ARG A 497 -2.54 38.47 -40.69
N LYS A 498 -3.35 37.46 -41.01
CA LYS A 498 -4.78 37.41 -40.63
C LYS A 498 -5.04 36.36 -39.54
N ASN A 499 -4.61 36.66 -38.30
CA ASN A 499 -4.87 35.82 -37.12
C ASN A 499 -6.17 36.17 -36.38
N GLN A 500 -6.96 37.14 -36.86
CA GLN A 500 -8.24 37.51 -36.28
C GLN A 500 -9.35 37.30 -37.32
N VAL A 501 -10.37 36.53 -36.93
CA VAL A 501 -11.55 36.24 -37.73
C VAL A 501 -12.56 37.34 -37.49
N ASN A 502 -12.96 38.06 -38.53
CA ASN A 502 -14.04 39.04 -38.43
C ASN A 502 -15.39 38.35 -38.64
N HIS A 503 -15.96 37.82 -37.56
CA HIS A 503 -17.23 37.09 -37.61
C HIS A 503 -18.38 38.00 -38.03
N GLN A 504 -19.00 37.69 -39.16
CA GLN A 504 -20.19 38.35 -39.68
C GLN A 504 -21.28 37.29 -39.90
N SER A 505 -22.54 37.65 -39.71
CA SER A 505 -23.66 36.76 -40.06
C SER A 505 -23.81 36.74 -41.58
N ILE A 506 -23.43 35.64 -42.20
CA ILE A 506 -23.38 35.50 -43.66
C ILE A 506 -24.24 34.30 -44.07
N ASP A 507 -25.00 34.51 -45.14
CA ASP A 507 -25.72 33.45 -45.87
C ASP A 507 -24.70 32.64 -46.70
N ILE A 508 -24.51 31.39 -46.30
CA ILE A 508 -23.48 30.49 -46.86
C ILE A 508 -23.78 30.14 -48.33
N ARG A 509 -25.06 30.10 -48.72
CA ARG A 509 -25.44 29.93 -50.12
C ARG A 509 -24.96 31.13 -50.93
N LYS A 510 -25.29 32.35 -50.51
CA LYS A 510 -24.86 33.57 -51.24
C LYS A 510 -23.34 33.67 -51.32
N LEU A 511 -22.63 33.32 -50.25
CA LEU A 511 -21.18 33.27 -50.23
C LEU A 511 -20.64 32.27 -51.27
N THR A 512 -21.25 31.09 -51.37
CA THR A 512 -20.87 30.05 -52.33
C THR A 512 -21.14 30.49 -53.76
N GLU A 513 -22.33 31.03 -54.04
CA GLU A 513 -22.71 31.56 -55.35
C GLU A 513 -21.75 32.68 -55.80
N ASN A 514 -21.45 33.64 -54.92
CA ASN A 514 -20.49 34.70 -55.19
C ASN A 514 -19.07 34.17 -55.42
N SER A 515 -18.66 33.15 -54.68
CA SER A 515 -17.33 32.54 -54.81
C SER A 515 -17.18 31.76 -56.12
N VAL A 516 -18.25 31.10 -56.58
CA VAL A 516 -18.29 30.43 -57.90
C VAL A 516 -18.27 31.48 -59.01
N ALA A 517 -19.07 32.56 -58.91
CA ALA A 517 -19.08 33.64 -59.88
C ALA A 517 -17.73 34.38 -59.99
N GLY A 518 -16.94 34.41 -58.91
CA GLY A 518 -15.61 35.01 -58.86
C GLY A 518 -14.49 34.19 -59.52
N VAL A 519 -14.78 32.98 -60.01
CA VAL A 519 -13.80 32.10 -60.67
C VAL A 519 -14.21 31.85 -62.12
N VAL A 520 -13.26 31.98 -63.05
CA VAL A 520 -13.49 31.67 -64.46
C VAL A 520 -13.35 30.16 -64.66
N PHE A 521 -14.44 29.51 -65.06
CA PHE A 521 -14.46 28.08 -65.39
C PHE A 521 -14.26 27.89 -66.91
N PRO A 522 -13.38 26.96 -67.34
CA PRO A 522 -13.31 26.51 -68.72
C PRO A 522 -14.65 25.92 -69.21
N ASP A 523 -14.96 26.04 -70.51
CA ASP A 523 -16.22 25.56 -71.10
C ASP A 523 -16.46 24.04 -70.92
N ASN A 524 -15.40 23.27 -70.69
CA ASN A 524 -15.45 21.83 -70.45
C ASN A 524 -15.63 21.44 -68.97
N ILE A 525 -15.79 22.39 -68.05
CA ILE A 525 -16.03 22.13 -66.62
C ILE A 525 -17.40 22.68 -66.20
N LYS A 526 -18.27 21.81 -65.70
CA LYS A 526 -19.59 22.20 -65.18
C LYS A 526 -19.55 22.39 -63.67
N ALA A 527 -19.88 23.58 -63.19
CA ALA A 527 -20.07 23.84 -61.76
C ALA A 527 -21.55 23.62 -61.37
N VAL A 528 -21.79 22.84 -60.31
CA VAL A 528 -23.13 22.53 -59.78
C VAL A 528 -23.17 22.89 -58.30
N ILE A 529 -24.16 23.66 -57.88
CA ILE A 529 -24.39 23.99 -56.46
C ILE A 529 -25.62 23.19 -55.99
N GLU A 530 -25.42 22.34 -54.98
CA GLU A 530 -26.47 21.56 -54.33
C GLU A 530 -26.66 22.04 -52.91
N ASP A 531 -27.68 22.84 -52.67
CA ASP A 531 -27.95 23.30 -51.31
C ASP A 531 -29.06 22.46 -50.67
N ARG A 532 -28.68 21.82 -49.57
CA ARG A 532 -29.54 20.99 -48.71
C ARG A 532 -29.67 21.59 -47.31
N THR A 533 -29.29 22.85 -47.13
CA THR A 533 -29.35 23.52 -45.83
C THR A 533 -30.78 23.89 -45.44
N THR A 534 -31.07 23.78 -44.15
CA THR A 534 -32.35 24.22 -43.56
C THR A 534 -32.26 25.64 -42.98
N SER A 535 -31.07 26.05 -42.55
CA SER A 535 -30.74 27.42 -42.12
C SER A 535 -29.36 27.80 -42.66
N PRO A 536 -29.24 28.68 -43.67
CA PRO A 536 -27.98 28.97 -44.34
C PRO A 536 -27.09 29.99 -43.61
N ASP A 537 -27.55 30.59 -42.50
CA ASP A 537 -26.81 31.63 -41.80
C ASP A 537 -25.74 31.06 -40.87
N ALA A 538 -24.50 31.57 -40.99
CA ALA A 538 -23.40 31.26 -40.08
C ALA A 538 -22.58 32.52 -39.75
N SER A 539 -22.00 32.52 -38.55
CA SER A 539 -21.12 33.60 -38.08
C SER A 539 -19.67 33.33 -38.50
N ILE A 540 -19.27 33.84 -39.66
CA ILE A 540 -17.96 33.56 -40.30
C ILE A 540 -17.35 34.82 -40.95
N ASP A 541 -16.06 34.78 -41.27
CA ASP A 541 -15.40 35.83 -42.05
C ASP A 541 -15.56 35.56 -43.55
N SER A 542 -16.39 36.39 -44.21
CA SER A 542 -16.70 36.24 -45.63
C SER A 542 -15.47 36.29 -46.53
N GLU A 543 -14.50 37.16 -46.26
CA GLU A 543 -13.33 37.33 -47.14
C GLU A 543 -12.42 36.11 -47.03
N GLN A 544 -12.20 35.62 -45.81
CA GLN A 544 -11.38 34.43 -45.57
C GLN A 544 -12.05 33.16 -46.11
N MET A 545 -13.38 33.02 -46.00
CA MET A 545 -14.09 31.88 -46.60
C MET A 545 -14.17 31.94 -48.13
N THR A 546 -14.32 33.11 -48.73
CA THR A 546 -14.16 33.23 -50.19
C THR A 546 -12.77 32.78 -50.63
N GLN A 547 -11.72 33.09 -49.87
CA GLN A 547 -10.37 32.60 -50.15
C GLN A 547 -10.26 31.06 -50.03
N VAL A 548 -10.88 30.46 -49.02
CA VAL A 548 -10.96 28.98 -48.89
C VAL A 548 -11.61 28.36 -50.12
N LEU A 549 -12.80 28.84 -50.48
CA LEU A 549 -13.59 28.27 -51.59
C LEU A 549 -12.88 28.44 -52.93
N THR A 550 -12.38 29.64 -53.23
CA THR A 550 -11.67 29.91 -54.49
C THR A 550 -10.36 29.11 -54.62
N ASN A 551 -9.66 28.84 -53.52
CA ASN A 551 -8.49 27.94 -53.51
C ASN A 551 -8.88 26.50 -53.86
N LEU A 552 -9.97 25.98 -53.29
CA LEU A 552 -10.48 24.65 -53.59
C LEU A 552 -10.96 24.56 -55.05
N PHE A 553 -11.68 25.57 -55.54
CA PHE A 553 -12.19 25.61 -56.92
C PHE A 553 -11.05 25.63 -57.94
N ARG A 554 -10.00 26.42 -57.71
CA ARG A 554 -8.82 26.42 -58.61
C ARG A 554 -8.10 25.09 -58.61
N ASN A 555 -7.97 24.45 -57.45
CA ASN A 555 -7.36 23.11 -57.39
C ASN A 555 -8.20 22.06 -58.12
N ALA A 556 -9.53 22.13 -58.02
CA ALA A 556 -10.44 21.27 -58.77
C ALA A 556 -10.33 21.50 -60.29
N ILE A 557 -10.30 22.76 -60.74
CA ILE A 557 -10.12 23.11 -62.16
C ILE A 557 -8.79 22.53 -62.69
N ASP A 558 -7.69 22.72 -61.96
CA ASP A 558 -6.38 22.20 -62.35
C ASP A 558 -6.32 20.66 -62.36
N ALA A 559 -7.17 19.99 -61.59
CA ALA A 559 -7.26 18.53 -61.53
C ALA A 559 -8.12 17.91 -62.64
N MET A 560 -8.86 18.73 -63.40
CA MET A 560 -9.79 18.33 -64.47
C MET A 560 -9.40 18.91 -65.85
N PRO A 561 -8.19 18.65 -66.38
CA PRO A 561 -7.75 19.21 -67.66
C PRO A 561 -8.61 18.75 -68.85
N GLU A 562 -9.11 17.52 -68.83
CA GLU A 562 -9.98 16.92 -69.85
C GLU A 562 -11.47 17.31 -69.70
N GLY A 563 -11.79 18.15 -68.71
CA GLY A 563 -13.17 18.50 -68.34
C GLY A 563 -13.75 17.60 -67.25
N GLY A 564 -14.88 18.03 -66.67
CA GLY A 564 -15.48 17.33 -65.54
C GLY A 564 -16.59 18.13 -64.85
N THR A 565 -17.02 17.67 -63.67
CA THR A 565 -18.02 18.34 -62.85
C THR A 565 -17.44 18.71 -61.49
N LEU A 566 -17.59 19.98 -61.11
CA LEU A 566 -17.34 20.46 -59.74
C LEU A 566 -18.68 20.61 -59.04
N THR A 567 -18.92 19.81 -58.01
CA THR A 567 -20.13 19.88 -57.18
C THR A 567 -19.80 20.54 -55.85
N VAL A 568 -20.53 21.60 -55.50
CA VAL A 568 -20.48 22.21 -54.17
C VAL A 568 -21.79 21.92 -53.45
N ALA A 569 -21.75 21.00 -52.48
CA ALA A 569 -22.91 20.66 -51.66
C ALA A 569 -22.86 21.41 -50.32
N LEU A 570 -23.99 22.02 -49.95
CA LEU A 570 -24.17 22.70 -48.68
C LEU A 570 -25.12 21.87 -47.82
N GLU A 571 -24.68 21.52 -46.62
CA GLU A 571 -25.46 20.76 -45.63
C GLU A 571 -25.36 21.45 -44.27
N ASP A 572 -26.27 21.17 -43.36
CA ASP A 572 -26.25 21.75 -42.03
C ASP A 572 -26.77 20.84 -40.92
N THR A 573 -26.33 21.14 -39.71
CA THR A 573 -26.89 20.61 -38.46
C THR A 573 -27.33 21.78 -37.58
N PRO A 574 -28.01 21.55 -36.44
CA PRO A 574 -28.35 22.62 -35.51
C PRO A 574 -27.12 23.38 -34.97
N ALA A 575 -25.94 22.74 -34.94
CA ALA A 575 -24.71 23.31 -34.39
C ALA A 575 -23.74 23.81 -35.47
N ASP A 576 -23.69 23.15 -36.62
CA ASP A 576 -22.64 23.33 -37.63
C ASP A 576 -23.20 23.57 -39.03
N VAL A 577 -22.40 24.24 -39.86
CA VAL A 577 -22.56 24.31 -41.32
C VAL A 577 -21.48 23.46 -41.98
N ILE A 578 -21.89 22.73 -43.02
CA ILE A 578 -21.04 21.80 -43.74
C ILE A 578 -20.98 22.22 -45.21
N ILE A 579 -19.77 22.40 -45.72
CA ILE A 579 -19.49 22.71 -47.13
C ILE A 579 -18.68 21.56 -47.73
N ILE A 580 -19.20 20.93 -48.77
CA ILE A 580 -18.57 19.80 -49.45
C ILE A 580 -18.23 20.24 -50.87
N VAL A 581 -16.96 20.17 -51.25
CA VAL A 581 -16.46 20.51 -52.59
C VAL A 581 -15.89 19.24 -53.22
N SER A 582 -16.56 18.74 -54.25
CA SER A 582 -16.23 17.49 -54.94
C SER A 582 -15.91 17.72 -56.41
N ASP A 583 -14.75 17.25 -56.86
CA ASP A 583 -14.36 17.22 -58.27
C ASP A 583 -14.29 15.79 -58.82
N THR A 584 -14.50 15.64 -60.13
CA THR A 584 -14.37 14.38 -60.87
C THR A 584 -13.01 14.26 -61.58
N GLY A 585 -11.98 14.90 -61.04
CA GLY A 585 -10.66 14.97 -61.65
C GLY A 585 -9.79 13.75 -61.42
N SER A 586 -8.48 13.96 -61.55
CA SER A 586 -7.44 12.93 -61.39
C SER A 586 -7.27 12.39 -59.96
N GLY A 587 -7.85 13.03 -58.95
CA GLY A 587 -7.76 12.65 -57.54
C GLY A 587 -6.37 12.86 -56.92
N ILE A 588 -6.20 12.44 -55.66
CA ILE A 588 -4.95 12.57 -54.89
C ILE A 588 -4.41 11.17 -54.55
N ARG A 589 -3.13 10.93 -54.84
CA ARG A 589 -2.42 9.68 -54.52
C ARG A 589 -2.33 9.47 -53.01
N ASP A 590 -2.44 8.22 -52.55
CA ASP A 590 -2.42 7.88 -51.11
C ASP A 590 -1.15 8.37 -50.40
N GLU A 591 0.00 8.37 -51.09
CA GLU A 591 1.28 8.85 -50.57
C GLU A 591 1.34 10.37 -50.32
N ASP A 592 0.53 11.14 -51.04
CA ASP A 592 0.51 12.61 -50.98
C ASP A 592 -0.50 13.11 -49.95
N LYS A 593 -1.53 12.33 -49.61
CA LYS A 593 -2.62 12.70 -48.67
C LYS A 593 -2.12 13.29 -47.33
N PRO A 594 -1.08 12.75 -46.66
CA PRO A 594 -0.60 13.33 -45.40
C PRO A 594 0.05 14.71 -45.56
N LYS A 595 0.53 15.03 -46.77
CA LYS A 595 1.35 16.22 -47.05
C LYS A 595 0.57 17.37 -47.68
N ILE A 596 -0.67 17.16 -48.12
CA ILE A 596 -1.42 18.16 -48.89
C ILE A 596 -1.67 19.49 -48.16
N PHE A 597 -1.65 19.47 -46.82
CA PHE A 597 -1.80 20.66 -45.99
C PHE A 597 -0.45 21.22 -45.51
N GLU A 598 0.67 20.60 -45.88
CA GLU A 598 2.00 21.14 -45.60
C GLU A 598 2.27 22.35 -46.52
N PRO A 599 2.75 23.48 -45.97
CA PRO A 599 3.13 24.63 -46.79
C PRO A 599 4.18 24.27 -47.84
N PHE A 600 4.03 24.85 -49.04
CA PHE A 600 4.90 24.64 -50.21
C PHE A 600 4.82 23.26 -50.86
N PHE A 601 4.05 22.32 -50.31
CA PHE A 601 3.79 21.05 -50.98
C PHE A 601 2.93 21.29 -52.24
N THR A 602 3.42 20.83 -53.39
CA THR A 602 2.66 20.88 -54.65
C THR A 602 3.05 19.72 -55.55
N THR A 603 2.05 19.13 -56.21
CA THR A 603 2.22 18.13 -57.27
C THR A 603 2.27 18.77 -58.67
N LYS A 604 2.12 20.09 -58.76
CA LYS A 604 2.13 20.84 -60.03
C LYS A 604 3.58 21.09 -60.48
N GLY A 605 3.84 21.08 -61.79
CA GLY A 605 5.17 21.32 -62.35
C GLY A 605 5.78 22.67 -61.94
N LEU A 606 7.11 22.77 -61.98
CA LEU A 606 7.89 23.99 -61.68
C LEU A 606 7.27 25.21 -62.37
N GLY A 607 6.76 26.18 -61.61
CA GLY A 607 6.05 27.34 -62.19
C GLY A 607 4.58 27.46 -61.81
N LYS A 608 3.88 26.33 -61.72
CA LYS A 608 2.40 26.31 -61.81
C LYS A 608 1.64 26.36 -60.48
N GLY A 609 2.35 26.39 -59.34
CA GLY A 609 1.72 26.48 -58.03
C GLY A 609 2.69 26.93 -56.94
N THR A 610 2.18 27.66 -55.94
CA THR A 610 2.98 28.09 -54.78
C THR A 610 2.99 27.08 -53.63
N GLY A 611 2.12 26.05 -53.69
CA GLY A 611 1.95 25.07 -52.61
C GLY A 611 1.37 25.64 -51.30
N LEU A 612 0.90 26.89 -51.30
CA LEU A 612 0.38 27.55 -50.10
C LEU A 612 -1.15 27.49 -49.97
N GLY A 613 -1.87 27.18 -51.06
CA GLY A 613 -3.35 27.28 -51.10
C GLY A 613 -4.05 26.39 -50.08
N LEU A 614 -3.75 25.08 -50.10
CA LEU A 614 -4.38 24.12 -49.17
C LEU A 614 -3.93 24.31 -47.72
N ALA A 615 -2.66 24.67 -47.49
CA ALA A 615 -2.17 25.03 -46.15
C ALA A 615 -2.90 26.26 -45.58
N THR A 616 -3.15 27.27 -46.43
CA THR A 616 -3.95 28.44 -46.06
C THR A 616 -5.40 28.04 -45.78
N THR A 617 -5.99 27.18 -46.61
CA THR A 617 -7.35 26.66 -46.38
C THR A 617 -7.47 25.95 -45.03
N TYR A 618 -6.50 25.09 -44.70
CA TYR A 618 -6.45 24.42 -43.40
C TYR A 618 -6.35 25.40 -42.24
N GLY A 619 -5.47 26.40 -42.34
CA GLY A 619 -5.28 27.43 -41.32
C GLY A 619 -6.56 28.23 -41.08
N ILE A 620 -7.21 28.71 -42.13
CA ILE A 620 -8.44 29.50 -42.03
C ILE A 620 -9.57 28.68 -41.40
N VAL A 621 -9.80 27.43 -41.84
CA VAL A 621 -10.84 26.58 -41.25
C VAL A 621 -10.59 26.34 -39.76
N LYS A 622 -9.32 26.14 -39.36
CA LYS A 622 -8.96 25.99 -37.94
C LYS A 622 -9.14 27.26 -37.12
N MET A 623 -8.87 28.45 -37.68
CA MET A 623 -9.15 29.72 -37.01
C MET A 623 -10.65 29.94 -36.75
N HIS A 624 -11.51 29.40 -37.63
CA HIS A 624 -12.97 29.39 -37.43
C HIS A 624 -13.44 28.26 -36.50
N LYS A 625 -12.55 27.63 -35.74
CA LYS A 625 -12.81 26.44 -34.89
C LYS A 625 -13.41 25.24 -35.66
N GLY A 626 -13.20 25.19 -36.97
CA GLY A 626 -13.74 24.16 -37.84
C GLY A 626 -12.83 22.95 -38.07
N GLN A 627 -13.34 22.02 -38.86
CA GLN A 627 -12.64 20.83 -39.31
C GLN A 627 -12.71 20.73 -40.84
N ILE A 628 -11.59 20.38 -41.48
CA ILE A 628 -11.53 20.03 -42.89
C ILE A 628 -11.03 18.58 -43.03
N THR A 629 -11.73 17.78 -43.82
CA THR A 629 -11.34 16.42 -44.18
C THR A 629 -11.30 16.27 -45.70
N VAL A 630 -10.51 15.32 -46.18
CA VAL A 630 -10.36 15.03 -47.60
C VAL A 630 -10.60 13.54 -47.85
N GLU A 631 -11.37 13.24 -48.87
CA GLU A 631 -11.53 11.90 -49.43
C GLU A 631 -11.16 11.99 -50.91
N ALA A 632 -10.24 11.15 -51.38
CA ALA A 632 -9.79 11.20 -52.77
C ALA A 632 -9.45 9.81 -53.28
N ASN A 633 -9.74 9.58 -54.56
CA ASN A 633 -9.35 8.38 -55.28
C ASN A 633 -8.62 8.79 -56.57
N SER A 634 -7.36 8.37 -56.71
CA SER A 634 -6.58 8.58 -57.93
C SER A 634 -6.40 7.31 -58.76
N ASP A 635 -7.01 6.19 -58.35
CA ASP A 635 -6.91 4.90 -59.04
C ASP A 635 -8.25 4.57 -59.73
N PRO A 636 -8.31 4.64 -61.07
CA PRO A 636 -9.51 4.27 -61.83
C PRO A 636 -9.96 2.82 -61.61
N ALA A 637 -9.06 1.91 -61.19
CA ALA A 637 -9.41 0.52 -60.90
C ALA A 637 -10.20 0.36 -59.58
N ARG A 638 -10.14 1.34 -58.68
CA ARG A 638 -10.83 1.32 -57.37
C ARG A 638 -12.18 2.05 -57.36
N GLY A 639 -12.55 2.71 -58.45
CA GLY A 639 -13.79 3.47 -58.59
C GLY A 639 -13.60 4.77 -59.37
N ALA A 640 -14.61 5.65 -59.36
CA ALA A 640 -14.49 6.97 -59.96
C ALA A 640 -13.34 7.75 -59.32
N THR A 641 -12.52 8.41 -60.16
CA THR A 641 -11.44 9.29 -59.68
C THR A 641 -12.00 10.66 -59.33
N GLY A 642 -11.38 11.32 -58.36
CA GLY A 642 -11.81 12.64 -57.90
C GLY A 642 -11.35 12.94 -56.47
N THR A 643 -11.61 14.17 -56.04
CA THR A 643 -11.34 14.64 -54.68
C THR A 643 -12.57 15.31 -54.09
N THR A 644 -12.88 14.99 -52.84
CA THR A 644 -13.93 15.59 -52.03
C THR A 644 -13.32 16.20 -50.78
N PHE A 645 -13.40 17.52 -50.65
CA PHE A 645 -13.10 18.23 -49.42
C PHE A 645 -14.38 18.51 -48.66
N LYS A 646 -14.43 18.12 -47.38
CA LYS A 646 -15.55 18.41 -46.47
C LYS A 646 -15.08 19.35 -45.37
N ILE A 647 -15.72 20.52 -45.29
CA ILE A 647 -15.46 21.56 -44.30
C ILE A 647 -16.65 21.61 -43.35
N ILE A 648 -16.40 21.56 -42.05
CA ILE A 648 -17.39 21.66 -40.97
C ILE A 648 -17.05 22.89 -40.13
N LEU A 649 -17.98 23.82 -39.98
CA LEU A 649 -17.81 25.09 -39.26
C LEU A 649 -18.92 25.26 -38.22
N PRO A 650 -18.61 25.66 -36.97
CA PRO A 650 -19.64 25.98 -35.99
C PRO A 650 -20.42 27.22 -36.40
N ARG A 651 -21.75 27.20 -36.21
CA ARG A 651 -22.65 28.31 -36.60
C ARG A 651 -22.42 29.60 -35.83
N ARG A 652 -22.02 29.48 -34.56
CA ARG A 652 -21.80 30.61 -33.65
C ARG A 652 -20.43 30.44 -32.98
N PRO A 653 -19.64 31.51 -32.86
CA PRO A 653 -18.46 31.48 -32.01
C PRO A 653 -18.90 31.35 -30.55
N GLU A 654 -18.55 30.25 -29.89
CA GLU A 654 -18.52 30.20 -28.41
C GLU A 654 -17.33 30.96 -27.85
#